data_AF-A0A368LC84-F1
#
_entry.id   AF-A0A368LC84-F1
#
_cell.length_a   1.000
_cell.length_b   1.000
_cell.length_c   1.000
_cell.angle_alpha   90.00
_cell.angle_beta   90.00
_cell.angle_gamma   90.00
#
_symmetry.space_group_name_H-M   'P 1'
#
loop_
_entity.id
_entity.type
_entity.pdbx_description
1 polymer ?
#
loop_
_entity_poly.entity_id
_entity_poly.type
_entity_poly.pdbx_seq_one_letter_code
_entity_poly.pdbx_strand_id
1 'polypeptide(L)'
;MTAHSNEHYDVAIVGVGIGANYGSVLTYYSLYKTVESLGNKVLMVSKIGASASDPEVQDTHSMRFAREHYNLSKLYSQQTVGELNQIADNFVIGSDQVWNFGIAQNFGKAFYLDFADDDKRKVSYAASFGHAKDFSPEEEIPGISRLMKRFNAISVREDSGVRIARDVYDVPATQVAEPIFLTDVTEYRRLAERSDRDVSGPYLLAYILDPTPEKKAAIEHIAAQKGLKIRIILDAWSHLVEENKEKMNIPDAVEDDIDTYDFLKLYDNSSYVVTDSFHGTAFSLKFEKPFASIGNRRRGVARFDSLFRLIGHRDRFTLQAEDVVSDDARFLAPLDYSAIRATLDKHVHDSKAWLKASLEMPVRRTVGAARTKQPATGRSVRSALRGGARVARKAIRRVVRRRAPRPIRMNAPTFVANNEAWQIESRPGETRLRVAGPTYATQRGHYVWTTIPTTLREGLAYELELDWAPRSSSQTVSVHLRNPNTRKFKVVGGIDIDTQAGEQRTDRVVFLADDPAFSQIMFGALHFGGKDGGADITSIALRTISPSAVTRQGPAGVRGNDPVRAVRALGQIDDNRFIASYAQHRVSRTVENARSLLMYHAHGFEKGLSRTTNFRPGFGKAVMPLLSKEMNKWIAEGRDPEDSFFQIAAAVMHNYFERHRELDADVSHFWKLFDAPVQEHITRAVSGLGGAMPADVERDLEAWNRSDREFEDVVFSRRSVREFTADPVANEDIERAVQIALQAPSVCNRQPARVHQFEDSTKLKSVLELQGGYRGYELPPKLLLVTSDHAAFVAAVERNQAYIDGGLFMMLLLLGLEHTGLGAVSLNTAMGQEREAAIREILGIPDSEVFISFIAVGHFDRSVHVPRSKRIGPGYVLKRHADD
;
A
#
# COMPACT_ATOMS: atom_id res chain seq x y z
N MET A 1 -7.98 -26.94 -8.19
CA MET A 1 -6.70 -27.24 -8.86
C MET A 1 -5.90 -25.95 -8.93
N THR A 2 -4.66 -25.91 -8.44
CA THR A 2 -3.78 -24.72 -8.53
C THR A 2 -2.97 -24.81 -9.82
N ALA A 3 -2.93 -23.74 -10.62
CA ALA A 3 -2.11 -23.68 -11.83
C ALA A 3 -0.66 -24.13 -11.55
N HIS A 4 -0.17 -25.11 -12.32
CA HIS A 4 1.21 -25.56 -12.23
C HIS A 4 2.14 -24.51 -12.85
N SER A 5 3.32 -24.28 -12.26
CA SER A 5 4.26 -23.23 -12.68
C SER A 5 4.81 -23.36 -14.11
N ASN A 6 4.44 -24.42 -14.83
CA ASN A 6 4.90 -24.73 -16.19
C ASN A 6 3.78 -24.59 -17.24
N GLU A 7 2.58 -24.16 -16.85
CA GLU A 7 1.43 -24.08 -17.74
C GLU A 7 1.25 -22.65 -18.29
N HIS A 8 1.15 -22.55 -19.62
CA HIS A 8 0.97 -21.28 -20.34
C HIS A 8 -0.51 -21.03 -20.65
N TYR A 9 -0.91 -19.75 -20.66
CA TYR A 9 -2.28 -19.27 -20.88
C TYR A 9 -2.29 -18.15 -21.92
N ASP A 10 -3.34 -18.08 -22.73
CA ASP A 10 -3.49 -17.03 -23.74
C ASP A 10 -3.96 -15.72 -23.09
N VAL A 11 -4.87 -15.79 -22.11
CA VAL A 11 -5.43 -14.62 -21.44
C VAL A 11 -5.45 -14.80 -19.92
N ALA A 12 -4.89 -13.84 -19.19
CA ALA A 12 -5.06 -13.71 -17.74
C ALA A 12 -6.09 -12.63 -17.42
N ILE A 13 -7.17 -13.00 -16.75
CA ILE A 13 -8.20 -12.07 -16.27
C ILE A 13 -7.85 -11.63 -14.86
N VAL A 14 -7.71 -10.32 -14.67
CA VAL A 14 -7.44 -9.66 -13.38
C VAL A 14 -8.73 -9.04 -12.86
N GLY A 15 -8.98 -9.13 -11.56
CA GLY A 15 -10.14 -8.48 -10.97
C GLY A 15 -10.57 -9.06 -9.62
N VAL A 16 -11.86 -8.94 -9.31
CA VAL A 16 -12.45 -9.30 -8.01
C VAL A 16 -13.38 -10.53 -8.08
N GLY A 17 -13.12 -11.44 -9.02
CA GLY A 17 -13.96 -12.62 -9.30
C GLY A 17 -14.03 -13.68 -8.20
N ILE A 18 -13.24 -13.55 -7.14
CA ILE A 18 -13.30 -14.39 -5.94
C ILE A 18 -13.84 -13.63 -4.70
N GLY A 19 -14.28 -12.39 -4.87
CA GLY A 19 -14.78 -11.59 -3.75
C GLY A 19 -16.09 -12.11 -3.16
N ALA A 20 -16.40 -11.70 -1.92
CA ALA A 20 -17.61 -12.11 -1.18
C ALA A 20 -18.89 -11.43 -1.70
N ASN A 21 -19.20 -11.59 -3.00
CA ASN A 21 -20.41 -11.07 -3.64
C ASN A 21 -20.84 -11.95 -4.83
N TYR A 22 -22.07 -12.47 -4.80
CA TYR A 22 -22.61 -13.36 -5.85
C TYR A 22 -22.57 -12.75 -7.26
N GLY A 23 -22.86 -11.45 -7.35
CA GLY A 23 -22.84 -10.72 -8.61
C GLY A 23 -21.45 -10.67 -9.22
N SER A 24 -20.43 -10.34 -8.41
CA SER A 24 -19.03 -10.35 -8.86
C SER A 24 -18.62 -11.73 -9.38
N VAL A 25 -18.88 -12.79 -8.61
CA VAL A 25 -18.51 -14.17 -9.00
C VAL A 25 -19.06 -14.52 -10.39
N LEU A 26 -20.35 -14.25 -10.63
CA LEU A 26 -21.02 -14.62 -11.87
C LEU A 26 -20.70 -13.69 -13.06
N THR A 27 -20.38 -12.42 -12.79
CA THR A 27 -19.82 -11.49 -13.78
C THR A 27 -18.48 -12.00 -14.30
N TYR A 28 -17.58 -12.40 -13.41
CA TYR A 28 -16.28 -12.96 -13.81
C TYR A 28 -16.41 -14.34 -14.45
N TYR A 29 -17.41 -15.13 -14.05
CA TYR A 29 -17.72 -16.39 -14.71
C TYR A 29 -18.09 -16.17 -16.17
N SER A 30 -18.99 -15.24 -16.44
CA SER A 30 -19.42 -14.94 -17.79
C SER A 30 -18.29 -14.39 -18.66
N LEU A 31 -17.47 -13.48 -18.11
CA LEU A 31 -16.31 -12.97 -18.83
C LEU A 31 -15.31 -14.09 -19.14
N TYR A 32 -14.98 -14.93 -18.15
CA TYR A 32 -14.08 -16.07 -18.33
C TYR A 32 -14.58 -17.02 -19.42
N LYS A 33 -15.86 -17.42 -19.36
CA LYS A 33 -16.46 -18.33 -20.35
C LYS A 33 -16.58 -17.71 -21.73
N THR A 34 -16.84 -16.40 -21.81
CA THR A 34 -16.86 -15.71 -23.09
C THR A 34 -15.47 -15.71 -23.73
N VAL A 35 -14.41 -15.36 -22.99
CA VAL A 35 -13.03 -15.38 -23.50
C VAL A 35 -12.60 -16.80 -23.88
N GLU A 36 -12.97 -17.80 -23.08
CA GLU A 36 -12.74 -19.23 -23.37
C GLU A 36 -13.45 -19.67 -24.66
N SER A 37 -14.70 -19.24 -24.87
CA SER A 37 -15.48 -19.55 -26.09
C SER A 37 -14.89 -18.95 -27.37
N LEU A 38 -14.05 -17.92 -27.24
CA LEU A 38 -13.29 -17.33 -28.35
C LEU A 38 -12.01 -18.13 -28.69
N GLY A 39 -11.81 -19.28 -28.05
CA GLY A 39 -10.69 -20.19 -28.31
C GLY A 39 -9.43 -19.90 -27.49
N ASN A 40 -9.53 -19.07 -26.45
CA ASN A 40 -8.40 -18.73 -25.58
C ASN A 40 -8.35 -19.66 -24.37
N LYS A 41 -7.16 -20.11 -24.00
CA LYS A 41 -6.90 -20.72 -22.71
C LYS A 41 -6.79 -19.63 -21.64
N VAL A 42 -7.70 -19.63 -20.68
CA VAL A 42 -7.86 -18.52 -19.72
C VAL A 42 -7.30 -18.89 -18.35
N LEU A 43 -6.63 -17.93 -17.71
CA LEU A 43 -6.22 -17.92 -16.31
C LEU A 43 -7.05 -16.87 -15.55
N MET A 44 -7.69 -17.26 -14.47
CA MET A 44 -8.26 -16.30 -13.52
C MET A 44 -7.21 -15.97 -12.48
N VAL A 45 -6.81 -14.70 -12.40
CA VAL A 45 -5.81 -14.24 -11.44
C VAL A 45 -6.45 -14.15 -10.05
N SER A 46 -5.89 -14.88 -9.10
CA SER A 46 -6.29 -14.80 -7.69
C SER A 46 -6.07 -13.39 -7.13
N LYS A 47 -6.79 -13.02 -6.07
CA LYS A 47 -6.74 -11.68 -5.46
C LYS A 47 -5.29 -11.23 -5.20
N ILE A 48 -4.84 -10.21 -5.94
CA ILE A 48 -3.49 -9.68 -5.86
C ILE A 48 -3.29 -8.99 -4.50
N GLY A 49 -2.20 -9.32 -3.82
CA GLY A 49 -1.88 -8.81 -2.48
C GLY A 49 -2.51 -9.62 -1.33
N ALA A 50 -3.36 -10.61 -1.62
CA ALA A 50 -3.95 -11.47 -0.60
C ALA A 50 -2.90 -12.39 0.04
N SER A 51 -2.94 -12.52 1.37
CA SER A 51 -2.22 -13.56 2.10
C SER A 51 -3.02 -14.87 2.10
N ALA A 52 -2.38 -15.97 2.50
CA ALA A 52 -3.06 -17.26 2.67
C ALA A 52 -4.18 -17.22 3.74
N SER A 53 -4.20 -16.19 4.59
CA SER A 53 -5.21 -15.96 5.64
C SER A 53 -6.27 -14.93 5.26
N ASP A 54 -6.28 -14.41 4.02
CA ASP A 54 -7.29 -13.45 3.57
C ASP A 54 -8.68 -14.13 3.61
N PRO A 55 -9.70 -13.52 4.24
CA PRO A 55 -11.04 -14.11 4.37
C PRO A 55 -11.67 -14.52 3.03
N GLU A 56 -11.40 -13.77 1.95
CA GLU A 56 -11.99 -14.04 0.64
C GLU A 56 -11.28 -15.19 -0.10
N VAL A 57 -10.09 -15.61 0.35
CA VAL A 57 -9.38 -16.77 -0.21
C VAL A 57 -9.58 -18.06 0.59
N GLN A 58 -10.31 -17.98 1.71
CA GLN A 58 -10.73 -19.14 2.49
C GLN A 58 -11.85 -19.91 1.78
N ASP A 59 -12.44 -20.90 2.45
CA ASP A 59 -13.51 -21.72 1.89
C ASP A 59 -14.88 -21.01 1.87
N THR A 60 -14.97 -19.95 1.06
CA THR A 60 -16.20 -19.18 0.81
C THR A 60 -16.98 -19.76 -0.37
N HIS A 61 -18.26 -19.38 -0.51
CA HIS A 61 -19.05 -19.75 -1.70
C HIS A 61 -18.37 -19.31 -3.01
N SER A 62 -17.73 -18.13 -3.01
CA SER A 62 -17.02 -17.59 -4.17
C SER A 62 -15.78 -18.42 -4.50
N MET A 63 -15.00 -18.82 -3.50
CA MET A 63 -13.79 -19.61 -3.69
C MET A 63 -14.11 -21.06 -4.08
N ARG A 64 -15.17 -21.67 -3.52
CA ARG A 64 -15.65 -23.01 -3.95
C ARG A 64 -16.05 -22.99 -5.42
N PHE A 65 -16.85 -22.01 -5.83
CA PHE A 65 -17.24 -21.83 -7.22
C PHE A 65 -16.02 -21.58 -8.12
N ALA A 66 -15.11 -20.70 -7.71
CA ALA A 66 -13.92 -20.37 -8.48
C ALA A 66 -12.97 -21.55 -8.69
N ARG A 67 -12.76 -22.39 -7.67
CA ARG A 67 -11.91 -23.60 -7.75
C ARG A 67 -12.43 -24.64 -8.74
N GLU A 68 -13.74 -24.62 -8.98
CA GLU A 68 -14.41 -25.54 -9.89
C GLU A 68 -14.47 -25.03 -11.33
N HIS A 69 -14.69 -23.72 -11.51
CA HIS A 69 -14.95 -23.15 -12.84
C HIS A 69 -13.76 -22.46 -13.50
N TYR A 70 -12.71 -22.13 -12.74
CA TYR A 70 -11.55 -21.40 -13.26
C TYR A 70 -10.25 -22.17 -13.13
N ASN A 71 -9.35 -21.94 -14.08
CA ASN A 71 -7.93 -22.09 -13.83
C ASN A 71 -7.49 -20.95 -12.91
N LEU A 72 -7.39 -21.20 -11.60
CA LEU A 72 -6.95 -20.19 -10.64
C LEU A 72 -5.42 -20.12 -10.58
N SER A 73 -4.90 -18.89 -10.62
CA SER A 73 -3.49 -18.65 -10.37
C SER A 73 -3.11 -18.89 -8.91
N LYS A 74 -1.81 -19.10 -8.64
CA LYS A 74 -1.28 -18.92 -7.28
C LYS A 74 -1.53 -17.50 -6.79
N LEU A 75 -1.37 -17.28 -5.48
CA LEU A 75 -1.40 -15.94 -4.90
C LEU A 75 -0.16 -15.16 -5.33
N TYR A 76 -0.35 -13.90 -5.73
CA TYR A 76 0.71 -12.97 -6.05
C TYR A 76 0.67 -11.76 -5.12
N SER A 77 1.83 -11.30 -4.68
CA SER A 77 1.95 -10.00 -4.02
C SER A 77 2.08 -8.90 -5.07
N GLN A 78 2.03 -7.64 -4.63
CA GLN A 78 2.33 -6.49 -5.49
C GLN A 78 3.74 -6.56 -6.12
N GLN A 79 4.66 -7.29 -5.50
CA GLN A 79 6.04 -7.43 -5.99
C GLN A 79 6.20 -8.60 -6.97
N THR A 80 5.39 -9.66 -6.83
CA THR A 80 5.54 -10.89 -7.62
C THR A 80 4.52 -11.02 -8.75
N VAL A 81 3.50 -10.15 -8.80
CA VAL A 81 2.46 -10.18 -9.85
C VAL A 81 3.03 -10.06 -11.27
N GLY A 82 4.21 -9.42 -11.43
CA GLY A 82 4.94 -9.38 -12.71
C GLY A 82 5.37 -10.76 -13.25
N GLU A 83 5.43 -11.80 -12.42
CA GLU A 83 5.70 -13.18 -12.87
C GLU A 83 4.61 -13.70 -13.83
N LEU A 84 3.40 -13.14 -13.78
CA LEU A 84 2.33 -13.48 -14.73
C LEU A 84 2.74 -13.24 -16.19
N ASN A 85 3.65 -12.31 -16.46
CA ASN A 85 4.17 -12.06 -17.82
C ASN A 85 4.87 -13.29 -18.44
N GLN A 86 5.32 -14.24 -17.61
CA GLN A 86 5.99 -15.46 -18.08
C GLN A 86 5.02 -16.57 -18.50
N ILE A 87 3.77 -16.51 -18.01
CA ILE A 87 2.79 -17.57 -18.21
C ILE A 87 1.52 -17.12 -18.93
N ALA A 88 1.37 -15.82 -19.20
CA ALA A 88 0.22 -15.26 -19.91
C ALA A 88 0.65 -14.33 -21.05
N ASP A 89 -0.03 -14.40 -22.20
CA ASP A 89 0.21 -13.52 -23.35
C ASP A 89 -0.54 -12.18 -23.26
N ASN A 90 -1.74 -12.22 -22.70
CA ASN A 90 -2.65 -11.09 -22.67
C ASN A 90 -3.23 -10.89 -21.27
N PHE A 91 -3.47 -9.63 -20.91
CA PHE A 91 -4.09 -9.25 -19.65
C PHE A 91 -5.40 -8.51 -19.90
N VAL A 92 -6.46 -9.02 -19.28
CA VAL A 92 -7.78 -8.39 -19.27
C VAL A 92 -8.09 -7.94 -17.85
N ILE A 93 -8.18 -6.63 -17.59
CA ILE A 93 -8.84 -6.17 -16.37
C ILE A 93 -10.35 -6.34 -16.58
N GLY A 94 -10.97 -7.12 -15.69
CA GLY A 94 -12.37 -7.50 -15.79
C GLY A 94 -13.33 -6.38 -15.40
N SER A 95 -14.61 -6.75 -15.34
CA SER A 95 -15.70 -5.85 -14.96
C SER A 95 -15.67 -5.57 -13.44
N ASP A 96 -16.79 -5.07 -12.93
CA ASP A 96 -16.97 -4.54 -11.60
C ASP A 96 -16.28 -3.19 -11.36
N GLN A 97 -16.35 -2.68 -10.12
CA GLN A 97 -15.85 -1.37 -9.72
C GLN A 97 -14.32 -1.30 -9.57
N VAL A 98 -13.59 -1.97 -10.46
CA VAL A 98 -12.12 -2.04 -10.44
C VAL A 98 -11.43 -0.70 -10.72
N TRP A 99 -12.15 0.30 -11.23
CA TRP A 99 -11.64 1.68 -11.39
C TRP A 99 -12.32 2.69 -10.47
N ASN A 100 -13.11 2.23 -9.50
CA ASN A 100 -13.49 3.06 -8.37
C ASN A 100 -12.25 3.27 -7.49
N PHE A 101 -11.71 4.49 -7.42
CA PHE A 101 -10.47 4.79 -6.68
C PHE A 101 -10.50 4.29 -5.23
N GLY A 102 -11.65 4.40 -4.55
CA GLY A 102 -11.83 3.94 -3.17
C GLY A 102 -11.57 2.44 -2.99
N ILE A 103 -11.80 1.65 -4.04
CA ILE A 103 -11.54 0.21 -4.10
C ILE A 103 -10.15 -0.06 -4.70
N ALA A 104 -9.83 0.59 -5.82
CA ALA A 104 -8.63 0.34 -6.60
C ALA A 104 -7.34 0.60 -5.82
N GLN A 105 -7.32 1.60 -4.94
CA GLN A 105 -6.16 1.91 -4.10
C GLN A 105 -5.71 0.73 -3.21
N ASN A 106 -6.65 -0.15 -2.81
CA ASN A 106 -6.34 -1.33 -2.01
C ASN A 106 -5.51 -2.38 -2.79
N PHE A 107 -5.47 -2.24 -4.11
CA PHE A 107 -4.72 -3.09 -5.04
C PHE A 107 -3.52 -2.35 -5.66
N GLY A 108 -3.11 -1.21 -5.09
CA GLY A 108 -2.04 -0.38 -5.66
C GLY A 108 -2.40 0.11 -7.06
N LYS A 109 -1.57 -0.22 -8.06
CA LYS A 109 -1.83 0.10 -9.48
C LYS A 109 -2.15 -1.14 -10.33
N ALA A 110 -2.35 -2.30 -9.71
CA ALA A 110 -2.59 -3.56 -10.42
C ALA A 110 -3.87 -3.56 -11.27
N PHE A 111 -4.92 -2.83 -10.86
CA PHE A 111 -6.14 -2.66 -11.68
C PHE A 111 -5.95 -1.77 -12.92
N TYR A 112 -4.80 -1.11 -13.04
CA TYR A 112 -4.34 -0.44 -14.25
C TYR A 112 -3.27 -1.25 -15.00
N LEU A 113 -3.09 -2.53 -14.62
CA LEU A 113 -2.15 -3.48 -15.21
C LEU A 113 -0.71 -2.93 -15.26
N ASP A 114 -0.29 -2.24 -14.21
CA ASP A 114 1.04 -1.62 -14.13
C ASP A 114 2.18 -2.64 -14.27
N PHE A 115 1.99 -3.84 -13.74
CA PHE A 115 2.91 -4.96 -13.79
C PHE A 115 3.03 -5.65 -15.17
N ALA A 116 2.08 -5.45 -16.08
CA ALA A 116 2.08 -6.15 -17.37
C ALA A 116 3.06 -5.48 -18.35
N ASP A 117 3.94 -6.27 -18.97
CA ASP A 117 4.99 -5.77 -19.86
C ASP A 117 4.44 -5.14 -21.14
N ASP A 118 5.18 -4.23 -21.77
CA ASP A 118 4.71 -3.47 -22.94
C ASP A 118 4.55 -4.31 -24.22
N ASP A 119 5.09 -5.52 -24.25
CA ASP A 119 4.86 -6.50 -25.32
C ASP A 119 3.63 -7.39 -25.07
N LYS A 120 2.93 -7.20 -23.95
CA LYS A 120 1.68 -7.86 -23.62
C LYS A 120 0.49 -6.99 -23.99
N ARG A 121 -0.56 -7.65 -24.49
CA ARG A 121 -1.83 -6.98 -24.76
C ARG A 121 -2.53 -6.66 -23.44
N LYS A 122 -3.02 -5.43 -23.31
CA LYS A 122 -3.78 -4.95 -22.14
C LYS A 122 -5.14 -4.50 -22.61
N VAL A 123 -6.20 -5.14 -22.12
CA VAL A 123 -7.59 -4.83 -22.45
C VAL A 123 -8.35 -4.58 -21.16
N SER A 124 -9.23 -3.60 -21.16
CA SER A 124 -10.26 -3.46 -20.13
C SER A 124 -11.59 -3.90 -20.69
N TYR A 125 -12.26 -4.83 -20.01
CA TYR A 125 -13.61 -5.25 -20.38
C TYR A 125 -14.62 -4.86 -19.31
N ALA A 126 -15.53 -3.95 -19.66
CA ALA A 126 -16.63 -3.52 -18.81
C ALA A 126 -16.20 -2.98 -17.42
N ALA A 127 -14.97 -2.49 -17.27
CA ALA A 127 -14.51 -1.89 -16.01
C ALA A 127 -15.41 -0.71 -15.61
N SER A 128 -15.49 -0.43 -14.31
CA SER A 128 -16.42 0.55 -13.78
C SER A 128 -15.74 1.47 -12.79
N PHE A 129 -16.04 2.77 -12.92
CA PHE A 129 -15.71 3.79 -11.94
C PHE A 129 -16.77 3.83 -10.82
N GLY A 130 -17.96 3.27 -11.07
CA GLY A 130 -19.08 3.20 -10.12
C GLY A 130 -19.84 4.52 -9.95
N HIS A 131 -19.18 5.65 -10.19
CA HIS A 131 -19.71 6.99 -10.02
C HIS A 131 -19.67 7.79 -11.33
N ALA A 132 -20.50 8.84 -11.41
CA ALA A 132 -20.55 9.73 -12.57
C ALA A 132 -19.37 10.73 -12.62
N LYS A 133 -18.58 10.80 -11.55
CA LYS A 133 -17.36 11.58 -11.39
C LYS A 133 -16.29 10.66 -10.79
N ASP A 134 -15.04 10.86 -11.20
CA ASP A 134 -13.90 10.20 -10.56
C ASP A 134 -13.46 10.93 -9.29
N PHE A 135 -13.09 10.17 -8.27
CA PHE A 135 -12.70 10.65 -6.94
C PHE A 135 -11.22 10.40 -6.64
N SER A 136 -10.42 10.08 -7.67
CA SER A 136 -8.96 10.01 -7.53
C SER A 136 -8.37 11.38 -7.13
N PRO A 137 -7.38 11.43 -6.21
CA PRO A 137 -6.62 12.64 -5.91
C PRO A 137 -5.95 13.22 -7.17
N GLU A 138 -5.83 14.55 -7.26
CA GLU A 138 -5.33 15.23 -8.46
C GLU A 138 -3.90 14.80 -8.82
N GLU A 139 -3.07 14.52 -7.81
CA GLU A 139 -1.71 14.03 -7.93
C GLU A 139 -1.61 12.60 -8.51
N GLU A 140 -2.66 11.79 -8.38
CA GLU A 140 -2.70 10.41 -8.88
C GLU A 140 -3.11 10.34 -10.36
N ILE A 141 -3.86 11.34 -10.83
CA ILE A 141 -4.42 11.39 -12.20
C ILE A 141 -3.33 11.25 -13.28
N PRO A 142 -2.19 11.97 -13.25
CA PRO A 142 -1.15 11.82 -14.27
C PRO A 142 -0.52 10.42 -14.30
N GLY A 143 -0.42 9.76 -13.15
CA GLY A 143 0.09 8.39 -13.03
C GLY A 143 -0.88 7.38 -13.64
N ILE A 144 -2.16 7.47 -13.25
CA ILE A 144 -3.22 6.59 -13.76
C ILE A 144 -3.44 6.80 -15.26
N SER A 145 -3.51 8.05 -15.73
CA SER A 145 -3.64 8.38 -17.17
C SER A 145 -2.53 7.73 -17.99
N ARG A 146 -1.28 7.78 -17.50
CA ARG A 146 -0.14 7.13 -18.17
C ARG A 146 -0.31 5.62 -18.29
N LEU A 147 -0.86 4.97 -17.26
CA LEU A 147 -1.12 3.53 -17.27
C LEU A 147 -2.29 3.18 -18.19
N MET A 148 -3.39 3.91 -18.12
CA MET A 148 -4.55 3.71 -19.00
C MET A 148 -4.17 3.88 -20.49
N LYS A 149 -3.26 4.82 -20.81
CA LYS A 149 -2.72 5.00 -22.17
C LYS A 149 -1.92 3.80 -22.70
N ARG A 150 -1.52 2.85 -21.84
CA ARG A 150 -0.86 1.59 -22.22
C ARG A 150 -1.85 0.51 -22.67
N PHE A 151 -3.16 0.70 -22.44
CA PHE A 151 -4.17 -0.26 -22.90
C PHE A 151 -4.29 -0.24 -24.42
N ASN A 152 -4.42 -1.43 -25.01
CA ASN A 152 -4.71 -1.59 -26.42
C ASN A 152 -6.15 -1.18 -26.72
N ALA A 153 -7.06 -1.54 -25.83
CA ALA A 153 -8.48 -1.23 -25.91
C ALA A 153 -9.04 -1.07 -24.50
N ILE A 154 -9.88 -0.04 -24.32
CA ILE A 154 -10.58 0.21 -23.06
C ILE A 154 -12.07 0.13 -23.33
N SER A 155 -12.77 -0.66 -22.53
CA SER A 155 -14.20 -0.58 -22.42
C SER A 155 -14.65 -0.48 -20.96
N VAL A 156 -15.82 0.13 -20.80
CA VAL A 156 -16.46 0.38 -19.52
C VAL A 156 -17.94 0.04 -19.62
N ARG A 157 -18.62 -0.25 -18.51
CA ARG A 157 -20.05 -0.66 -18.55
C ARG A 157 -21.04 0.51 -18.47
N GLU A 158 -20.65 1.61 -17.84
CA GLU A 158 -21.48 2.81 -17.73
C GLU A 158 -21.06 3.93 -18.69
N ASP A 159 -22.04 4.65 -19.25
CA ASP A 159 -21.82 5.76 -20.19
C ASP A 159 -21.03 6.92 -19.55
N SER A 160 -21.19 7.14 -18.25
CA SER A 160 -20.37 8.10 -17.49
C SER A 160 -18.89 7.71 -17.46
N GLY A 161 -18.59 6.41 -17.45
CA GLY A 161 -17.22 5.91 -17.49
C GLY A 161 -16.52 6.29 -18.80
N VAL A 162 -17.25 6.33 -19.92
CA VAL A 162 -16.70 6.77 -21.21
C VAL A 162 -16.29 8.24 -21.14
N ARG A 163 -17.12 9.08 -20.50
CA ARG A 163 -16.80 10.50 -20.28
C ARG A 163 -15.60 10.68 -19.35
N ILE A 164 -15.56 9.95 -18.23
CA ILE A 164 -14.42 10.00 -17.29
C ILE A 164 -13.11 9.61 -17.99
N ALA A 165 -13.11 8.50 -18.75
CA ALA A 165 -11.94 8.04 -19.49
C ALA A 165 -11.41 9.10 -20.47
N ARG A 166 -12.31 9.80 -21.18
CA ARG A 166 -11.96 10.88 -22.11
C ARG A 166 -11.49 12.14 -21.38
N ASP A 167 -12.30 12.64 -20.45
CA ASP A 167 -12.16 14.00 -19.90
C ASP A 167 -11.09 14.07 -18.79
N VAL A 168 -10.92 13.00 -18.00
CA VAL A 168 -9.96 12.95 -16.88
C VAL A 168 -8.65 12.29 -17.29
N TYR A 169 -8.74 11.21 -18.07
CA TYR A 169 -7.58 10.36 -18.36
C TYR A 169 -7.04 10.47 -19.77
N ASP A 170 -7.73 11.20 -20.65
CA ASP A 170 -7.35 11.40 -22.05
C ASP A 170 -7.11 10.06 -22.78
N VAL A 171 -8.07 9.14 -22.63
CA VAL A 171 -8.09 7.84 -23.31
C VAL A 171 -9.47 7.54 -23.91
N PRO A 172 -9.52 6.94 -25.12
CA PRO A 172 -10.79 6.51 -25.69
C PRO A 172 -11.30 5.27 -24.96
N ALA A 173 -12.60 5.23 -24.68
CA ALA A 173 -13.29 4.09 -24.10
C ALA A 173 -14.59 3.80 -24.85
N THR A 174 -14.95 2.52 -24.97
CA THR A 174 -16.24 2.08 -25.53
C THR A 174 -17.15 1.62 -24.40
N GLN A 175 -18.43 2.02 -24.43
CA GLN A 175 -19.41 1.40 -23.55
C GLN A 175 -19.76 0.01 -24.06
N VAL A 176 -19.63 -1.01 -23.22
CA VAL A 176 -19.97 -2.41 -23.54
C VAL A 176 -20.98 -2.98 -22.54
N ALA A 177 -21.52 -4.14 -22.86
CA ALA A 177 -22.46 -4.86 -22.00
C ALA A 177 -21.76 -5.36 -20.73
N GLU A 178 -22.48 -5.31 -19.61
CA GLU A 178 -22.08 -6.02 -18.38
C GLU A 178 -21.95 -7.52 -18.69
N PRO A 179 -20.84 -8.19 -18.31
CA PRO A 179 -20.59 -9.60 -18.57
C PRO A 179 -21.77 -10.53 -18.34
N ILE A 180 -22.59 -10.36 -17.30
CA ILE A 180 -23.77 -11.22 -17.03
C ILE A 180 -24.66 -11.43 -18.27
N PHE A 181 -24.75 -10.43 -19.17
CA PHE A 181 -25.56 -10.55 -20.37
C PHE A 181 -24.88 -11.33 -21.51
N LEU A 182 -23.55 -11.50 -21.49
CA LEU A 182 -22.79 -12.22 -22.53
C LEU A 182 -23.06 -13.72 -22.51
N THR A 183 -23.23 -14.32 -21.33
CA THR A 183 -23.56 -15.74 -21.18
C THR A 183 -25.04 -15.95 -21.48
N ASP A 184 -25.40 -16.99 -22.23
CA ASP A 184 -26.80 -17.33 -22.48
C ASP A 184 -27.53 -17.72 -21.18
N VAL A 185 -28.83 -17.43 -21.06
CA VAL A 185 -29.60 -17.75 -19.84
C VAL A 185 -29.66 -19.25 -19.56
N THR A 186 -29.61 -20.09 -20.60
CA THR A 186 -29.62 -21.56 -20.46
C THR A 186 -28.43 -22.07 -19.66
N GLU A 187 -27.27 -21.41 -19.75
CA GLU A 187 -26.09 -21.79 -18.98
C GLU A 187 -26.26 -21.48 -17.49
N TYR A 188 -26.89 -20.34 -17.15
CA TYR A 188 -27.21 -20.04 -15.76
C TYR A 188 -28.26 -21.00 -15.19
N ARG A 189 -29.23 -21.43 -16.00
CA ARG A 189 -30.20 -22.46 -15.61
C ARG A 189 -29.52 -23.81 -15.36
N ARG A 190 -28.57 -24.20 -16.21
CA ARG A 190 -27.75 -25.41 -16.02
C ARG A 190 -26.94 -25.36 -14.73
N LEU A 191 -26.37 -24.21 -14.37
CA LEU A 191 -25.69 -24.05 -13.07
C LEU A 191 -26.69 -24.14 -11.91
N ALA A 192 -27.87 -23.54 -12.05
CA ALA A 192 -28.92 -23.57 -11.02
C ALA A 192 -29.43 -24.99 -10.73
N GLU A 193 -29.41 -25.91 -11.70
CA GLU A 193 -29.80 -27.33 -11.51
C GLU A 193 -28.97 -28.07 -10.46
N ARG A 194 -27.80 -27.55 -10.07
CA ARG A 194 -26.97 -28.13 -9.01
C ARG A 194 -27.41 -27.78 -7.59
N SER A 195 -28.37 -26.87 -7.46
CA SER A 195 -28.92 -26.47 -6.18
C SER A 195 -30.13 -27.34 -5.85
N ASP A 196 -30.12 -27.93 -4.65
CA ASP A 196 -31.26 -28.64 -4.07
C ASP A 196 -32.18 -27.70 -3.26
N ARG A 197 -32.01 -26.37 -3.39
CA ARG A 197 -32.86 -25.40 -2.69
C ARG A 197 -34.31 -25.58 -3.11
N ASP A 198 -35.17 -25.73 -2.11
CA ASP A 198 -36.60 -25.74 -2.34
C ASP A 198 -37.03 -24.41 -2.95
N VAL A 199 -37.72 -24.49 -4.08
CA VAL A 199 -38.32 -23.35 -4.80
C VAL A 199 -39.81 -23.61 -5.04
N SER A 200 -40.43 -24.43 -4.20
CA SER A 200 -41.86 -24.72 -4.25
C SER A 200 -42.69 -23.47 -3.93
N GLY A 201 -43.73 -23.26 -4.75
CA GLY A 201 -44.64 -22.13 -4.62
C GLY A 201 -44.10 -20.80 -5.13
N PRO A 202 -44.98 -19.81 -5.38
CA PRO A 202 -44.57 -18.49 -5.87
C PRO A 202 -44.01 -17.63 -4.73
N TYR A 203 -42.89 -16.95 -4.98
CA TYR A 203 -42.25 -16.05 -4.02
C TYR A 203 -41.66 -14.81 -4.67
N LEU A 204 -41.53 -13.76 -3.86
CA LEU A 204 -40.73 -12.58 -4.12
C LEU A 204 -39.33 -12.83 -3.58
N LEU A 205 -38.32 -12.63 -4.43
CA LEU A 205 -36.93 -12.66 -4.03
C LEU A 205 -36.43 -11.24 -3.78
N ALA A 206 -35.88 -10.98 -2.60
CA ALA A 206 -35.18 -9.75 -2.30
C ALA A 206 -33.67 -10.01 -2.27
N TYR A 207 -32.88 -9.26 -3.05
CA TYR A 207 -31.41 -9.27 -2.90
C TYR A 207 -30.93 -7.90 -2.46
N ILE A 208 -30.58 -7.79 -1.18
CA ILE A 208 -30.33 -6.51 -0.50
C ILE A 208 -28.92 -6.51 0.10
N LEU A 209 -28.09 -5.60 -0.38
CA LEU A 209 -26.72 -5.42 0.08
C LEU A 209 -26.64 -4.53 1.32
N ASP A 210 -27.46 -3.49 1.40
CA ASP A 210 -27.50 -2.57 2.54
C ASP A 210 -28.92 -2.45 3.11
N PRO A 211 -29.32 -3.30 4.07
CA PRO A 211 -30.67 -3.29 4.64
C PRO A 211 -31.01 -1.99 5.36
N THR A 212 -32.27 -1.56 5.20
CA THR A 212 -32.84 -0.35 5.81
C THR A 212 -34.35 -0.56 6.04
N PRO A 213 -34.97 0.09 7.04
CA PRO A 213 -36.42 -0.01 7.27
C PRO A 213 -37.28 0.31 6.03
N GLU A 214 -36.84 1.25 5.19
CA GLU A 214 -37.58 1.71 4.02
C GLU A 214 -37.59 0.63 2.92
N LYS A 215 -36.44 -0.04 2.70
CA LYS A 215 -36.33 -1.21 1.80
C LYS A 215 -37.14 -2.40 2.32
N LYS A 216 -37.16 -2.62 3.64
CA LYS A 216 -38.03 -3.60 4.28
C LYS A 216 -39.50 -3.34 3.94
N ALA A 217 -39.96 -2.11 4.15
CA ALA A 217 -41.34 -1.72 3.83
C ALA A 217 -41.67 -1.92 2.33
N ALA A 218 -40.75 -1.58 1.43
CA ALA A 218 -40.93 -1.82 -0.01
C ALA A 218 -41.08 -3.32 -0.35
N ILE A 219 -40.28 -4.19 0.27
CA ILE A 219 -40.35 -5.65 0.07
C ILE A 219 -41.68 -6.19 0.57
N GLU A 220 -42.07 -5.86 1.80
CA GLU A 220 -43.33 -6.29 2.41
C GLU A 220 -44.54 -5.80 1.61
N HIS A 221 -44.51 -4.56 1.12
CA HIS A 221 -45.57 -3.96 0.31
C HIS A 221 -45.79 -4.73 -1.00
N ILE A 222 -44.73 -4.94 -1.80
CA ILE A 222 -44.87 -5.65 -3.08
C ILE A 222 -45.28 -7.11 -2.87
N ALA A 223 -44.73 -7.77 -1.84
CA ALA A 223 -45.11 -9.14 -1.50
C ALA A 223 -46.60 -9.24 -1.14
N ALA A 224 -47.13 -8.30 -0.36
CA ALA A 224 -48.55 -8.23 -0.01
C ALA A 224 -49.43 -7.98 -1.25
N GLN A 225 -49.07 -7.02 -2.11
CA GLN A 225 -49.83 -6.71 -3.34
C GLN A 225 -49.90 -7.91 -4.31
N LYS A 226 -48.86 -8.74 -4.36
CA LYS A 226 -48.78 -9.90 -5.24
C LYS A 226 -49.20 -11.23 -4.57
N GLY A 227 -49.44 -11.24 -3.26
CA GLY A 227 -49.72 -12.46 -2.50
C GLY A 227 -48.56 -13.46 -2.50
N LEU A 228 -47.32 -12.98 -2.39
CA LEU A 228 -46.10 -13.80 -2.53
C LEU A 228 -45.42 -14.05 -1.17
N LYS A 229 -44.83 -15.24 -0.99
CA LYS A 229 -43.87 -15.48 0.10
C LYS A 229 -42.62 -14.63 -0.10
N ILE A 230 -42.02 -14.12 0.98
CA ILE A 230 -40.76 -13.35 0.91
C ILE A 230 -39.58 -14.29 1.12
N ARG A 231 -38.55 -14.15 0.29
CA ARG A 231 -37.23 -14.79 0.47
C ARG A 231 -36.13 -13.75 0.25
N ILE A 232 -35.12 -13.71 1.10
CA ILE A 232 -34.15 -12.62 1.15
C ILE A 232 -32.73 -13.18 1.11
N ILE A 233 -31.94 -12.68 0.16
CA ILE A 233 -30.50 -12.85 0.09
C ILE A 233 -29.85 -11.54 0.55
N LEU A 234 -28.91 -11.63 1.50
CA LEU A 234 -28.15 -10.50 2.02
C LEU A 234 -26.71 -10.49 1.48
N ASP A 235 -25.94 -9.43 1.78
CA ASP A 235 -24.52 -9.34 1.41
C ASP A 235 -23.71 -10.48 2.07
N ALA A 236 -22.85 -11.14 1.28
CA ALA A 236 -22.20 -12.40 1.68
C ALA A 236 -20.95 -12.22 2.57
N TRP A 237 -20.73 -11.03 3.12
CA TRP A 237 -19.64 -10.76 4.05
C TRP A 237 -19.94 -11.35 5.41
N SER A 238 -19.20 -12.40 5.79
CA SER A 238 -19.44 -13.18 7.01
C SER A 238 -19.57 -12.36 8.30
N HIS A 239 -18.81 -11.27 8.43
CA HIS A 239 -18.85 -10.39 9.60
C HIS A 239 -20.07 -9.44 9.65
N LEU A 240 -20.82 -9.30 8.55
CA LEU A 240 -22.02 -8.45 8.45
C LEU A 240 -23.33 -9.24 8.46
N VAL A 241 -23.29 -10.57 8.40
CA VAL A 241 -24.49 -11.41 8.24
C VAL A 241 -25.50 -11.16 9.35
N GLU A 242 -25.09 -11.26 10.62
CA GLU A 242 -25.99 -11.10 11.76
C GLU A 242 -26.50 -9.66 11.88
N GLU A 243 -25.63 -8.66 11.70
CA GLU A 243 -26.03 -7.25 11.69
C GLU A 243 -27.06 -6.94 10.59
N ASN A 244 -26.86 -7.49 9.38
CA ASN A 244 -27.76 -7.27 8.26
C ASN A 244 -29.10 -8.01 8.45
N LYS A 245 -29.10 -9.20 9.08
CA LYS A 245 -30.33 -9.89 9.49
C LYS A 245 -31.13 -9.06 10.48
N GLU A 246 -30.48 -8.53 11.51
CA GLU A 246 -31.10 -7.67 12.52
C GLU A 246 -31.71 -6.41 11.89
N LYS A 247 -30.97 -5.74 10.98
CA LYS A 247 -31.48 -4.56 10.26
C LYS A 247 -32.64 -4.88 9.33
N MET A 248 -32.58 -6.02 8.64
CA MET A 248 -33.64 -6.45 7.72
C MET A 248 -34.92 -6.78 8.49
N ASN A 249 -34.80 -7.39 9.68
CA ASN A 249 -35.87 -7.65 10.63
C ASN A 249 -37.13 -8.29 9.99
N ILE A 250 -36.91 -9.27 9.10
CA ILE A 250 -37.94 -10.19 8.60
C ILE A 250 -37.44 -11.62 8.91
N PRO A 251 -37.67 -12.11 10.14
CA PRO A 251 -37.23 -13.45 10.54
C PRO A 251 -37.84 -14.51 9.61
N ASP A 252 -37.14 -15.64 9.46
CA ASP A 252 -37.52 -16.80 8.63
C ASP A 252 -37.60 -16.56 7.10
N ALA A 253 -37.50 -15.31 6.64
CA ALA A 253 -37.43 -14.98 5.22
C ALA A 253 -35.99 -14.86 4.70
N VAL A 254 -35.01 -14.65 5.58
CA VAL A 254 -33.59 -14.58 5.20
C VAL A 254 -33.06 -15.98 4.94
N GLU A 255 -32.46 -16.16 3.77
CA GLU A 255 -31.85 -17.41 3.37
C GLU A 255 -30.44 -17.55 3.93
N ASP A 256 -30.19 -18.66 4.64
CA ASP A 256 -28.89 -19.00 5.19
C ASP A 256 -28.09 -19.93 4.27
N ASP A 257 -26.76 -19.90 4.41
CA ASP A 257 -25.81 -20.80 3.74
C ASP A 257 -25.94 -20.85 2.22
N ILE A 258 -26.24 -19.71 1.58
CA ILE A 258 -26.41 -19.62 0.13
C ILE A 258 -25.06 -19.81 -0.59
N ASP A 259 -25.00 -20.82 -1.47
CA ASP A 259 -23.95 -20.93 -2.48
C ASP A 259 -24.32 -20.20 -3.79
N THR A 260 -23.34 -20.04 -4.68
CA THR A 260 -23.52 -19.35 -5.97
C THR A 260 -24.57 -20.02 -6.86
N TYR A 261 -24.72 -21.35 -6.77
CA TYR A 261 -25.77 -22.10 -7.47
C TYR A 261 -27.17 -21.80 -6.92
N ASP A 262 -27.29 -21.67 -5.60
CA ASP A 262 -28.54 -21.34 -4.91
C ASP A 262 -29.04 -19.96 -5.33
N PHE A 263 -28.13 -18.99 -5.41
CA PHE A 263 -28.44 -17.64 -5.90
C PHE A 263 -29.10 -17.68 -7.29
N LEU A 264 -28.54 -18.43 -8.24
CA LEU A 264 -29.11 -18.58 -9.58
C LEU A 264 -30.48 -19.28 -9.56
N LYS A 265 -30.60 -20.35 -8.77
CA LYS A 265 -31.85 -21.12 -8.61
C LYS A 265 -32.98 -20.27 -8.08
N LEU A 266 -32.70 -19.44 -7.07
CA LEU A 266 -33.65 -18.52 -6.47
C LEU A 266 -34.09 -17.43 -7.46
N TYR A 267 -33.17 -16.87 -8.23
CA TYR A 267 -33.53 -15.87 -9.25
C TYR A 267 -34.40 -16.48 -10.35
N ASP A 268 -34.02 -17.63 -10.93
CA ASP A 268 -34.75 -18.26 -12.04
C ASP A 268 -36.17 -18.71 -11.67
N ASN A 269 -36.42 -19.03 -10.39
CA ASN A 269 -37.72 -19.50 -9.92
C ASN A 269 -38.56 -18.43 -9.20
N SER A 270 -38.01 -17.23 -8.99
CA SER A 270 -38.76 -16.12 -8.41
C SER A 270 -39.93 -15.67 -9.29
N SER A 271 -40.98 -15.17 -8.65
CA SER A 271 -42.15 -14.55 -9.31
C SER A 271 -42.04 -13.03 -9.42
N TYR A 272 -41.26 -12.42 -8.54
CA TYR A 272 -40.92 -10.98 -8.56
C TYR A 272 -39.59 -10.76 -7.82
N VAL A 273 -38.86 -9.69 -8.16
CA VAL A 273 -37.59 -9.33 -7.50
C VAL A 273 -37.61 -7.91 -6.93
N VAL A 274 -37.12 -7.71 -5.71
CA VAL A 274 -36.78 -6.37 -5.18
C VAL A 274 -35.29 -6.35 -4.87
N THR A 275 -34.55 -5.36 -5.36
CA THR A 275 -33.10 -5.35 -5.16
C THR A 275 -32.51 -3.95 -5.11
N ASP A 276 -31.48 -3.79 -4.28
CA ASP A 276 -30.60 -2.61 -4.29
C ASP A 276 -29.24 -2.88 -4.95
N SER A 277 -29.10 -4.05 -5.57
CA SER A 277 -27.88 -4.53 -6.20
C SER A 277 -27.94 -4.30 -7.71
N PHE A 278 -26.86 -3.77 -8.27
CA PHE A 278 -26.72 -3.62 -9.72
C PHE A 278 -26.77 -5.00 -10.41
N HIS A 279 -26.03 -5.96 -9.88
CA HIS A 279 -26.05 -7.33 -10.40
C HIS A 279 -27.38 -8.02 -10.14
N GLY A 280 -28.06 -7.71 -9.02
CA GLY A 280 -29.44 -8.17 -8.80
C GLY A 280 -30.38 -7.70 -9.90
N THR A 281 -30.30 -6.42 -10.27
CA THR A 281 -31.05 -5.84 -11.39
C THR A 281 -30.68 -6.51 -12.72
N ALA A 282 -29.39 -6.75 -12.97
CA ALA A 282 -28.94 -7.44 -14.18
C ALA A 282 -29.48 -8.87 -14.27
N PHE A 283 -29.52 -9.61 -13.16
CA PHE A 283 -30.10 -10.96 -13.12
C PHE A 283 -31.63 -10.96 -13.25
N SER A 284 -32.34 -9.97 -12.70
CA SER A 284 -33.77 -9.79 -12.96
C SER A 284 -34.04 -9.64 -14.45
N LEU A 285 -33.25 -8.83 -15.15
CA LEU A 285 -33.35 -8.68 -16.60
C LEU A 285 -32.96 -9.98 -17.34
N LYS A 286 -31.89 -10.65 -16.89
CA LYS A 286 -31.39 -11.88 -17.55
C LYS A 286 -32.37 -13.05 -17.48
N PHE A 287 -33.05 -13.20 -16.34
CA PHE A 287 -34.08 -14.22 -16.11
C PHE A 287 -35.50 -13.73 -16.44
N GLU A 288 -35.64 -12.49 -16.90
CA GLU A 288 -36.90 -11.86 -17.27
C GLU A 288 -37.94 -11.87 -16.14
N LYS A 289 -37.49 -11.52 -14.94
CA LYS A 289 -38.30 -11.47 -13.72
C LYS A 289 -38.79 -10.05 -13.47
N PRO A 290 -40.10 -9.82 -13.29
CA PRO A 290 -40.59 -8.49 -12.95
C PRO A 290 -39.92 -8.01 -11.65
N PHE A 291 -39.55 -6.73 -11.59
CA PHE A 291 -38.65 -6.28 -10.54
C PHE A 291 -38.80 -4.80 -10.17
N ALA A 292 -38.34 -4.44 -8.97
CA ALA A 292 -38.12 -3.08 -8.53
C ALA A 292 -36.66 -2.88 -8.09
N SER A 293 -35.99 -1.89 -8.67
CA SER A 293 -34.59 -1.58 -8.34
C SER A 293 -34.47 -0.29 -7.53
N ILE A 294 -33.82 -0.39 -6.38
CA ILE A 294 -33.57 0.71 -5.45
C ILE A 294 -32.09 1.09 -5.54
N GLY A 295 -31.79 2.21 -6.19
CA GLY A 295 -30.44 2.66 -6.46
C GLY A 295 -29.60 2.88 -5.20
N ASN A 296 -28.52 2.12 -5.09
CA ASN A 296 -27.61 2.23 -3.96
C ASN A 296 -26.55 3.31 -4.21
N ARG A 297 -26.76 4.50 -3.62
CA ARG A 297 -25.86 5.67 -3.78
C ARG A 297 -24.44 5.40 -3.30
N ARG A 298 -24.29 4.66 -2.20
CA ARG A 298 -22.97 4.34 -1.61
C ARG A 298 -22.22 3.33 -2.47
N ARG A 299 -22.94 2.39 -3.09
CA ARG A 299 -22.36 1.32 -3.91
C ARG A 299 -22.36 1.62 -5.40
N GLY A 300 -22.34 2.88 -5.83
CA GLY A 300 -22.11 3.25 -7.23
C GLY A 300 -23.35 3.18 -8.13
N VAL A 301 -24.16 4.23 -8.05
CA VAL A 301 -25.47 4.37 -8.71
C VAL A 301 -25.42 4.61 -10.22
N ALA A 302 -24.31 5.17 -10.74
CA ALA A 302 -24.20 5.54 -12.16
C ALA A 302 -24.41 4.36 -13.11
N ARG A 303 -24.08 3.14 -12.64
CA ARG A 303 -24.29 1.88 -13.35
C ARG A 303 -25.77 1.58 -13.58
N PHE A 304 -26.61 1.84 -12.58
CA PHE A 304 -28.07 1.69 -12.70
C PHE A 304 -28.61 2.69 -13.72
N ASP A 305 -28.30 3.98 -13.56
CA ASP A 305 -28.77 5.02 -14.49
C ASP A 305 -28.40 4.71 -15.94
N SER A 306 -27.17 4.25 -16.17
CA SER A 306 -26.71 3.86 -17.50
C SER A 306 -27.47 2.65 -18.06
N LEU A 307 -27.70 1.60 -17.26
CA LEU A 307 -28.45 0.42 -17.68
C LEU A 307 -29.91 0.74 -17.99
N PHE A 308 -30.58 1.52 -17.14
CA PHE A 308 -31.98 1.90 -17.36
C PHE A 308 -32.17 2.83 -18.55
N ARG A 309 -31.17 3.68 -18.83
CA ARG A 309 -31.16 4.49 -20.06
C ARG A 309 -31.01 3.61 -21.30
N LEU A 310 -30.16 2.57 -21.22
CA LEU A 310 -29.95 1.62 -22.32
C LEU A 310 -31.25 0.87 -22.66
N ILE A 311 -31.95 0.33 -21.65
CA ILE A 311 -33.15 -0.47 -21.87
C ILE A 311 -34.43 0.36 -22.02
N GLY A 312 -34.39 1.67 -21.75
CA GLY A 312 -35.56 2.56 -21.88
C GLY A 312 -36.61 2.45 -20.76
N HIS A 313 -36.32 1.77 -19.65
CA HIS A 313 -37.27 1.47 -18.56
C HIS A 313 -36.87 2.08 -17.21
N ARG A 314 -36.63 3.40 -17.19
CA ARG A 314 -36.30 4.11 -15.93
C ARG A 314 -37.45 4.04 -14.91
N ASP A 315 -38.64 3.69 -15.34
CA ASP A 315 -39.81 3.45 -14.51
C ASP A 315 -39.68 2.23 -13.58
N ARG A 316 -38.64 1.39 -13.68
CA ARG A 316 -38.35 0.34 -12.67
C ARG A 316 -37.26 0.71 -11.66
N PHE A 317 -36.79 1.95 -11.70
CA PHE A 317 -35.68 2.45 -10.90
C PHE A 317 -36.07 3.63 -10.03
N THR A 318 -35.72 3.58 -8.75
CA THR A 318 -35.81 4.73 -7.85
C THR A 318 -34.56 4.85 -6.99
N LEU A 319 -34.30 6.06 -6.47
CA LEU A 319 -33.26 6.31 -5.46
C LEU A 319 -33.80 6.29 -4.02
N GLN A 320 -35.12 6.24 -3.84
CA GLN A 320 -35.80 6.23 -2.55
C GLN A 320 -36.72 5.00 -2.49
N ALA A 321 -36.56 4.17 -1.47
CA ALA A 321 -37.32 2.92 -1.37
C ALA A 321 -38.83 3.17 -1.17
N GLU A 322 -39.17 4.30 -0.55
CA GLU A 322 -40.52 4.76 -0.28
C GLU A 322 -41.34 4.96 -1.55
N ASP A 323 -40.69 5.32 -2.67
CA ASP A 323 -41.35 5.45 -3.98
C ASP A 323 -41.98 4.13 -4.42
N VAL A 324 -41.38 2.98 -4.04
CA VAL A 324 -41.92 1.65 -4.35
C VAL A 324 -43.26 1.43 -3.65
N VAL A 325 -43.47 2.05 -2.50
CA VAL A 325 -44.72 1.98 -1.73
C VAL A 325 -45.72 3.03 -2.21
N SER A 326 -45.28 4.27 -2.42
CA SER A 326 -46.19 5.38 -2.76
C SER A 326 -46.62 5.42 -4.24
N ASP A 327 -45.84 4.82 -5.14
CA ASP A 327 -46.11 4.73 -6.58
C ASP A 327 -45.96 3.26 -7.04
N ASP A 328 -46.62 2.34 -6.33
CA ASP A 328 -46.50 0.90 -6.57
C ASP A 328 -47.01 0.47 -7.96
N ALA A 329 -48.04 1.13 -8.49
CA ALA A 329 -48.60 0.87 -9.81
C ALA A 329 -47.52 0.89 -10.90
N ARG A 330 -46.57 1.83 -10.80
CA ARG A 330 -45.41 1.93 -11.68
C ARG A 330 -44.52 0.68 -11.59
N PHE A 331 -44.23 0.18 -10.40
CA PHE A 331 -43.35 -1.00 -10.22
C PHE A 331 -44.07 -2.33 -10.49
N LEU A 332 -45.38 -2.38 -10.31
CA LEU A 332 -46.21 -3.58 -10.52
C LEU A 332 -46.63 -3.78 -11.98
N ALA A 333 -46.52 -2.74 -12.80
CA ALA A 333 -46.85 -2.78 -14.22
C ALA A 333 -46.03 -3.86 -14.98
N PRO A 334 -46.62 -4.51 -16.00
CA PRO A 334 -45.92 -5.51 -16.80
C PRO A 334 -44.73 -4.89 -17.56
N LEU A 335 -43.70 -5.68 -17.80
CA LEU A 335 -42.54 -5.31 -18.62
C LEU A 335 -42.59 -6.05 -19.95
N ASP A 336 -42.32 -5.35 -21.05
CA ASP A 336 -42.14 -5.97 -22.36
C ASP A 336 -40.69 -6.44 -22.50
N TYR A 337 -40.45 -7.68 -22.09
CA TYR A 337 -39.14 -8.31 -22.22
C TYR A 337 -38.72 -8.51 -23.67
N SER A 338 -39.63 -8.51 -24.65
CA SER A 338 -39.24 -8.67 -26.05
C SER A 338 -38.43 -7.47 -26.55
N ALA A 339 -38.88 -6.25 -26.24
CA ALA A 339 -38.18 -5.01 -26.59
C ALA A 339 -36.87 -4.83 -25.80
N ILE A 340 -36.90 -5.16 -24.49
CA ILE A 340 -35.71 -5.13 -23.63
C ILE A 340 -34.66 -6.11 -24.14
N ARG A 341 -35.06 -7.36 -24.43
CA ARG A 341 -34.17 -8.41 -24.94
C ARG A 341 -33.59 -8.02 -26.29
N ALA A 342 -34.38 -7.49 -27.23
CA ALA A 342 -33.87 -7.03 -28.51
C ALA A 342 -32.76 -5.95 -28.35
N THR A 343 -32.94 -5.03 -27.40
CA THR A 343 -31.96 -3.98 -27.11
C THR A 343 -30.69 -4.54 -26.47
N LEU A 344 -30.84 -5.42 -25.46
CA LEU A 344 -29.71 -6.06 -24.79
C LEU A 344 -28.95 -7.00 -25.72
N ASP A 345 -29.63 -7.81 -26.54
CA ASP A 345 -29.02 -8.75 -27.48
C ASP A 345 -28.17 -8.02 -28.51
N LYS A 346 -28.65 -6.88 -29.03
CA LYS A 346 -27.86 -6.02 -29.90
C LYS A 346 -26.59 -5.52 -29.19
N HIS A 347 -26.74 -4.98 -27.97
CA HIS A 347 -25.59 -4.47 -27.20
C HIS A 347 -24.59 -5.58 -26.85
N VAL A 348 -25.09 -6.78 -26.53
CA VAL A 348 -24.28 -7.99 -26.29
C VAL A 348 -23.54 -8.43 -27.55
N HIS A 349 -24.23 -8.44 -28.71
CA HIS A 349 -23.61 -8.77 -29.99
C HIS A 349 -22.44 -7.83 -30.29
N ASP A 350 -22.67 -6.52 -30.21
CA ASP A 350 -21.66 -5.49 -30.43
C ASP A 350 -20.50 -5.61 -29.42
N SER A 351 -20.82 -5.94 -28.16
CA SER A 351 -19.84 -6.09 -27.09
C SER A 351 -18.98 -7.36 -27.23
N LYS A 352 -19.54 -8.47 -27.71
CA LYS A 352 -18.79 -9.69 -28.02
C LYS A 352 -17.89 -9.47 -29.23
N ALA A 353 -18.39 -8.79 -30.27
CA ALA A 353 -17.61 -8.39 -31.42
C ALA A 353 -16.44 -7.48 -31.00
N TRP A 354 -16.70 -6.50 -30.13
CA TRP A 354 -15.68 -5.61 -29.57
C TRP A 354 -14.63 -6.38 -28.76
N LEU A 355 -15.03 -7.30 -27.88
CA LEU A 355 -14.09 -8.10 -27.06
C LEU A 355 -13.21 -8.97 -27.95
N LYS A 356 -13.81 -9.67 -28.91
CA LYS A 356 -13.07 -10.49 -29.88
C LYS A 356 -12.05 -9.64 -30.64
N ALA A 357 -12.50 -8.53 -31.23
CA ALA A 357 -11.61 -7.62 -31.94
C ALA A 357 -10.48 -7.12 -31.04
N SER A 358 -10.79 -6.73 -29.80
CA SER A 358 -9.81 -6.22 -28.82
C SER A 358 -8.76 -7.26 -28.42
N LEU A 359 -9.15 -8.52 -28.28
CA LEU A 359 -8.23 -9.63 -28.01
C LEU A 359 -7.40 -10.03 -29.23
N GLU A 360 -7.88 -9.75 -30.44
CA GLU A 360 -7.16 -10.00 -31.69
C GLU A 360 -6.31 -8.80 -32.13
N MET A 361 -6.57 -7.60 -31.60
CA MET A 361 -5.85 -6.36 -31.94
C MET A 361 -4.35 -6.59 -31.86
N PRO A 362 -3.54 -6.18 -32.85
CA PRO A 362 -2.10 -6.26 -32.74
C PRO A 362 -1.67 -5.60 -31.43
N VAL A 363 -0.82 -6.27 -30.64
CA VAL A 363 -0.16 -5.60 -29.53
C VAL A 363 0.53 -4.39 -30.14
N ARG A 364 0.09 -3.17 -29.76
CA ARG A 364 0.77 -1.96 -30.16
C ARG A 364 2.22 -2.18 -29.78
N ARG A 365 3.10 -2.33 -30.78
CA ARG A 365 4.54 -2.29 -30.53
C ARG A 365 4.86 -0.86 -30.11
N THR A 366 4.57 -0.52 -28.85
CA THR A 366 5.26 0.55 -28.15
C THR A 366 6.72 0.11 -28.07
N VAL A 367 7.49 0.48 -29.11
CA VAL A 367 8.96 0.51 -29.16
C VAL A 367 9.60 -0.57 -28.27
N GLY A 368 9.68 -1.83 -28.72
CA GLY A 368 10.38 -2.85 -27.92
C GLY A 368 10.27 -4.34 -28.26
N ALA A 369 9.25 -4.83 -28.97
CA ALA A 369 9.02 -6.27 -29.08
C ALA A 369 9.61 -6.91 -30.35
N ALA A 370 10.87 -7.33 -30.34
CA ALA A 370 11.42 -8.25 -31.35
C ALA A 370 12.17 -9.43 -30.70
N ARG A 371 11.43 -10.54 -30.55
CA ARG A 371 11.80 -11.95 -30.32
C ARG A 371 13.29 -12.31 -30.31
N THR A 372 13.71 -13.02 -29.26
CA THR A 372 14.76 -14.06 -29.32
C THR A 372 14.16 -15.42 -28.97
N LYS A 373 14.22 -16.35 -29.94
CA LYS A 373 13.86 -17.77 -29.77
C LYS A 373 14.92 -18.46 -28.90
N GLN A 374 14.52 -19.20 -27.87
CA GLN A 374 15.38 -20.21 -27.24
C GLN A 374 15.41 -21.50 -28.09
N PRO A 375 16.58 -22.12 -28.29
CA PRO A 375 16.64 -23.49 -28.79
C PRO A 375 16.55 -24.51 -27.64
N ALA A 376 15.97 -25.66 -27.97
CA ALA A 376 15.63 -26.75 -27.06
C ALA A 376 16.75 -27.80 -26.90
N THR A 377 16.56 -28.61 -25.84
CA THR A 377 17.04 -29.98 -25.58
C THR A 377 18.45 -30.21 -24.99
N GLY A 378 18.49 -31.06 -23.95
CA GLY A 378 19.73 -31.61 -23.38
C GLY A 378 19.59 -32.28 -22.00
N ARG A 379 19.08 -33.50 -21.97
CA ARG A 379 18.87 -34.45 -20.85
C ARG A 379 20.07 -34.69 -19.90
N SER A 380 19.72 -35.05 -18.65
CA SER A 380 20.35 -36.08 -17.77
C SER A 380 21.75 -35.75 -17.19
N VAL A 381 22.04 -35.88 -15.89
CA VAL A 381 22.10 -37.12 -15.08
C VAL A 381 22.03 -36.78 -13.58
N ARG A 382 21.30 -37.62 -12.83
CA ARG A 382 21.23 -37.65 -11.35
C ARG A 382 22.50 -38.28 -10.73
N SER A 383 22.78 -37.82 -9.51
CA SER A 383 23.43 -38.50 -8.37
C SER A 383 24.91 -38.90 -8.48
N ALA A 384 25.72 -38.44 -7.51
CA ALA A 384 26.27 -39.29 -6.45
C ALA A 384 27.20 -38.52 -5.50
N LEU A 385 26.94 -38.68 -4.19
CA LEU A 385 27.89 -38.78 -3.07
C LEU A 385 28.78 -37.56 -2.74
N ARG A 386 28.48 -36.85 -1.64
CA ARG A 386 28.97 -37.09 -0.26
C ARG A 386 30.49 -36.97 -0.09
N GLY A 387 30.87 -35.95 0.68
CA GLY A 387 31.99 -36.03 1.63
C GLY A 387 33.21 -35.19 1.28
N GLY A 388 33.62 -34.34 2.22
CA GLY A 388 35.03 -33.91 2.33
C GLY A 388 35.29 -32.42 2.16
N ALA A 389 34.75 -31.60 3.06
CA ALA A 389 35.37 -30.32 3.35
C ALA A 389 36.79 -30.55 3.92
N ARG A 390 37.78 -29.87 3.33
CA ARG A 390 39.19 -29.64 3.77
C ARG A 390 40.28 -30.22 2.85
N VAL A 391 40.42 -29.70 1.62
CA VAL A 391 41.74 -29.64 0.94
C VAL A 391 41.94 -28.36 0.11
N ALA A 392 40.90 -27.64 -0.32
CA ALA A 392 41.06 -26.57 -1.32
C ALA A 392 41.35 -25.15 -0.80
N ARG A 393 42.17 -24.95 0.25
CA ARG A 393 42.62 -23.59 0.68
C ARG A 393 44.00 -23.16 0.18
N LYS A 394 44.69 -23.97 -0.65
CA LYS A 394 46.07 -23.64 -1.11
C LYS A 394 46.29 -23.62 -2.63
N ALA A 395 45.28 -23.86 -3.45
CA ALA A 395 45.43 -23.95 -4.93
C ALA A 395 44.78 -22.80 -5.74
N ILE A 396 44.17 -21.79 -5.10
CA ILE A 396 43.57 -20.63 -5.80
C ILE A 396 44.48 -19.41 -5.64
N ARG A 397 45.69 -19.47 -6.20
CA ARG A 397 46.53 -18.27 -6.38
C ARG A 397 47.35 -18.22 -7.67
N ARG A 398 47.14 -19.15 -8.60
CA ARG A 398 47.71 -19.07 -9.96
C ARG A 398 46.70 -19.62 -10.96
N VAL A 399 46.58 -18.94 -12.12
CA VAL A 399 45.63 -19.13 -13.23
C VAL A 399 44.30 -18.37 -12.95
N VAL A 400 43.99 -17.18 -13.45
CA VAL A 400 44.10 -16.62 -14.82
C VAL A 400 44.26 -15.08 -14.75
N ARG A 401 45.40 -14.53 -15.20
CA ARG A 401 45.48 -13.11 -15.68
C ARG A 401 44.93 -13.09 -17.10
N ARG A 402 43.64 -12.77 -17.29
CA ARG A 402 43.07 -12.43 -18.61
C ARG A 402 43.38 -10.95 -18.87
N ARG A 403 44.11 -10.66 -19.95
CA ARG A 403 44.38 -9.28 -20.42
C ARG A 403 43.06 -8.52 -20.59
N ALA A 404 42.97 -7.32 -20.02
CA ALA A 404 41.85 -6.41 -20.26
C ALA A 404 41.75 -6.04 -21.76
N PRO A 405 40.54 -5.89 -22.32
CA PRO A 405 40.36 -5.43 -23.71
C PRO A 405 41.04 -4.07 -23.94
N ARG A 406 41.60 -3.85 -25.14
CA ARG A 406 42.19 -2.55 -25.51
C ARG A 406 41.09 -1.47 -25.55
N PRO A 407 41.36 -0.23 -25.06
CA PRO A 407 40.42 0.88 -25.16
C PRO A 407 40.16 1.23 -26.63
N ILE A 408 38.91 1.56 -26.94
CA ILE A 408 38.45 1.96 -28.28
C ILE A 408 38.34 3.47 -28.29
N ARG A 409 38.84 4.12 -29.34
CA ARG A 409 38.72 5.58 -29.52
C ARG A 409 38.24 5.90 -30.94
N MET A 410 37.23 6.74 -31.04
CA MET A 410 36.69 7.30 -32.28
C MET A 410 37.10 8.77 -32.34
N ASN A 411 37.97 9.13 -33.27
CA ASN A 411 38.33 10.53 -33.52
C ASN A 411 37.40 11.09 -34.60
N ALA A 412 36.88 12.30 -34.41
CA ALA A 412 35.87 12.94 -35.27
C ALA A 412 34.69 12.00 -35.65
N PRO A 413 33.92 11.50 -34.66
CA PRO A 413 32.91 10.47 -34.89
C PRO A 413 31.75 10.94 -35.77
N THR A 414 31.36 10.15 -36.76
CA THR A 414 30.20 10.45 -37.63
C THR A 414 28.89 10.28 -36.86
N PHE A 415 28.02 11.30 -36.94
CA PHE A 415 26.70 11.28 -36.32
C PHE A 415 25.56 11.18 -37.34
N VAL A 416 24.43 10.65 -36.88
CA VAL A 416 23.16 10.58 -37.62
C VAL A 416 22.05 11.12 -36.72
N ALA A 417 21.14 11.92 -37.27
CA ALA A 417 19.98 12.45 -36.56
C ALA A 417 18.67 11.86 -37.07
N ASN A 418 17.61 11.91 -36.24
CA ASN A 418 16.27 11.46 -36.64
C ASN A 418 15.42 12.54 -37.31
N ASN A 419 15.94 13.77 -37.46
CA ASN A 419 15.28 14.87 -38.15
C ASN A 419 16.29 15.98 -38.47
N GLU A 420 15.81 17.00 -39.19
CA GLU A 420 16.60 18.15 -39.66
C GLU A 420 16.85 19.22 -38.59
N ALA A 421 16.31 19.07 -37.37
CA ALA A 421 16.58 20.02 -36.29
C ALA A 421 18.05 19.96 -35.85
N TRP A 422 18.75 18.86 -36.15
CA TRP A 422 20.19 18.73 -35.99
C TRP A 422 20.91 18.99 -37.31
N GLN A 423 21.78 19.98 -37.31
CA GLN A 423 22.77 20.21 -38.37
C GLN A 423 24.08 19.55 -37.93
N ILE A 424 24.60 18.65 -38.78
CA ILE A 424 25.83 17.89 -38.54
C ILE A 424 26.85 18.32 -39.59
N GLU A 425 27.98 18.88 -39.16
CA GLU A 425 29.06 19.34 -40.03
C GLU A 425 30.35 18.61 -39.66
N SER A 426 30.93 17.88 -40.62
CA SER A 426 32.23 17.22 -40.44
C SER A 426 33.36 18.22 -40.71
N ARG A 427 34.27 18.38 -39.75
CA ARG A 427 35.42 19.31 -39.81
C ARG A 427 36.73 18.55 -39.64
N PRO A 428 37.89 19.09 -40.09
CA PRO A 428 39.17 18.44 -39.83
C PRO A 428 39.42 18.26 -38.32
N GLY A 429 39.33 17.02 -37.85
CA GLY A 429 39.61 16.65 -36.45
C GLY A 429 38.41 16.66 -35.49
N GLU A 430 37.22 17.10 -35.91
CA GLU A 430 36.01 17.14 -35.05
C GLU A 430 34.71 17.00 -35.85
N THR A 431 33.61 16.68 -35.17
CA THR A 431 32.26 16.74 -35.74
C THR A 431 31.43 17.78 -34.98
N ARG A 432 30.99 18.81 -35.70
CA ARG A 432 30.17 19.88 -35.15
C ARG A 432 28.69 19.52 -35.24
N LEU A 433 28.04 19.53 -34.09
CA LEU A 433 26.60 19.37 -33.94
C LEU A 433 25.98 20.73 -33.57
N ARG A 434 24.92 21.12 -34.27
CA ARG A 434 24.12 22.32 -33.99
C ARG A 434 22.64 21.97 -34.00
N VAL A 435 21.88 22.56 -33.08
CA VAL A 435 20.42 22.44 -32.98
C VAL A 435 19.80 23.73 -33.49
N ALA A 436 18.86 23.64 -34.43
CA ALA A 436 18.12 24.80 -34.95
C ALA A 436 16.88 25.12 -34.07
N GLY A 437 16.71 26.39 -33.67
CA GLY A 437 15.46 26.94 -33.13
C GLY A 437 15.51 27.49 -31.69
N PRO A 438 14.65 28.46 -31.32
CA PRO A 438 14.85 29.29 -30.13
C PRO A 438 14.17 28.83 -28.83
N THR A 439 13.41 27.72 -28.80
CA THR A 439 12.57 27.36 -27.63
C THR A 439 12.58 25.88 -27.23
N TYR A 440 12.51 25.65 -25.92
CA TYR A 440 12.50 24.34 -25.25
C TYR A 440 11.31 23.43 -25.66
N ALA A 441 10.13 24.01 -25.91
CA ALA A 441 8.91 23.28 -26.24
C ALA A 441 8.94 22.57 -27.62
N THR A 442 9.75 23.05 -28.55
CA THR A 442 9.83 22.57 -29.93
C THR A 442 10.95 21.55 -30.17
N GLN A 443 11.75 21.19 -29.14
CA GLN A 443 12.96 20.36 -29.28
C GLN A 443 12.83 18.94 -28.71
N ARG A 444 11.68 18.58 -28.14
CA ARG A 444 11.45 17.26 -27.55
C ARG A 444 11.28 16.21 -28.66
N GLY A 445 12.08 15.14 -28.60
CA GLY A 445 12.03 14.04 -29.58
C GLY A 445 13.06 14.14 -30.72
N HIS A 446 13.91 15.17 -30.72
CA HIS A 446 14.99 15.33 -31.69
C HIS A 446 16.29 14.78 -31.11
N TYR A 447 16.87 13.79 -31.78
CA TYR A 447 18.02 13.01 -31.29
C TYR A 447 19.09 12.91 -32.36
N VAL A 448 20.34 12.85 -31.91
CA VAL A 448 21.53 12.62 -32.72
C VAL A 448 22.37 11.53 -32.08
N TRP A 449 22.94 10.62 -32.85
CA TRP A 449 23.73 9.49 -32.30
C TRP A 449 24.86 9.04 -33.22
N THR A 450 25.85 8.37 -32.64
CA THR A 450 26.95 7.69 -33.35
C THR A 450 27.04 6.24 -32.90
N THR A 451 27.57 5.36 -33.76
CA THR A 451 27.63 3.91 -33.50
C THR A 451 28.98 3.54 -32.90
N ILE A 452 28.96 2.80 -31.80
CA ILE A 452 30.15 2.26 -31.15
C ILE A 452 30.70 1.12 -32.02
N PRO A 453 31.99 1.11 -32.41
CA PRO A 453 32.57 0.09 -33.28
C PRO A 453 32.90 -1.22 -32.55
N THR A 454 32.22 -1.50 -31.44
CA THR A 454 32.28 -2.76 -30.70
C THR A 454 30.93 -3.08 -30.07
N THR A 455 30.70 -4.37 -29.83
CA THR A 455 29.60 -4.83 -29.00
C THR A 455 29.98 -4.69 -27.52
N LEU A 456 29.09 -4.08 -26.74
CA LEU A 456 29.17 -4.12 -25.28
C LEU A 456 28.89 -5.54 -24.80
N ARG A 457 29.55 -6.00 -23.74
CA ARG A 457 29.31 -7.34 -23.18
C ARG A 457 28.54 -7.23 -21.88
N GLU A 458 27.48 -8.02 -21.80
CA GLU A 458 26.65 -8.12 -20.62
C GLU A 458 27.49 -8.42 -19.36
N GLY A 459 27.24 -7.70 -18.28
CA GLY A 459 27.92 -7.87 -16.99
C GLY A 459 29.33 -7.26 -16.91
N LEU A 460 29.82 -6.61 -17.98
CA LEU A 460 31.03 -5.80 -17.92
C LEU A 460 30.69 -4.32 -17.67
N ALA A 461 31.61 -3.64 -17.00
CA ALA A 461 31.56 -2.20 -16.80
C ALA A 461 32.41 -1.47 -17.82
N TYR A 462 31.95 -0.29 -18.24
CA TYR A 462 32.63 0.55 -19.22
C TYR A 462 32.74 1.98 -18.70
N GLU A 463 33.82 2.66 -19.07
CA GLU A 463 33.96 4.11 -18.96
C GLU A 463 34.01 4.70 -20.37
N LEU A 464 33.11 5.64 -20.63
CA LEU A 464 33.04 6.48 -21.82
C LEU A 464 33.71 7.81 -21.52
N GLU A 465 34.71 8.17 -22.31
CA GLU A 465 35.40 9.46 -22.29
C GLU A 465 34.97 10.25 -23.54
N LEU A 466 34.53 11.49 -23.35
CA LEU A 466 34.00 12.38 -24.38
C LEU A 466 34.85 13.65 -24.42
N ASP A 467 35.62 13.83 -25.49
CA ASP A 467 36.40 15.04 -25.77
C ASP A 467 35.56 15.96 -26.68
N TRP A 468 35.11 17.08 -26.15
CA TRP A 468 34.14 17.94 -26.82
C TRP A 468 34.11 19.38 -26.29
N ALA A 469 33.51 20.29 -27.07
CA ALA A 469 33.19 21.67 -26.68
C ALA A 469 31.66 21.87 -26.70
N PRO A 470 30.94 21.61 -25.59
CA PRO A 470 29.50 21.76 -25.52
C PRO A 470 29.07 23.24 -25.48
N ARG A 471 28.02 23.56 -26.22
CA ARG A 471 27.35 24.87 -26.24
C ARG A 471 25.90 24.66 -25.86
N SER A 472 25.53 25.05 -24.64
CA SER A 472 24.16 24.92 -24.17
C SER A 472 23.90 25.91 -23.05
N SER A 473 22.67 26.43 -22.99
CA SER A 473 22.14 27.11 -21.80
C SER A 473 21.57 26.14 -20.76
N SER A 474 21.48 24.84 -21.07
CA SER A 474 21.01 23.82 -20.14
C SER A 474 22.13 23.41 -19.18
N GLN A 475 21.80 23.20 -17.91
CA GLN A 475 22.77 22.87 -16.85
C GLN A 475 23.43 21.50 -17.02
N THR A 476 22.77 20.54 -17.68
CA THR A 476 23.28 19.17 -17.83
C THR A 476 22.95 18.64 -19.21
N VAL A 477 23.88 17.93 -19.84
CA VAL A 477 23.66 17.12 -21.04
C VAL A 477 23.65 15.64 -20.67
N SER A 478 22.53 14.97 -20.91
CA SER A 478 22.46 13.52 -20.70
C SER A 478 23.11 12.75 -21.85
N VAL A 479 23.98 11.79 -21.50
CA VAL A 479 24.55 10.79 -22.41
C VAL A 479 23.67 9.55 -22.38
N HIS A 480 23.23 9.10 -23.55
CA HIS A 480 22.36 7.94 -23.69
C HIS A 480 23.06 6.85 -24.46
N LEU A 481 22.80 5.59 -24.09
CA LEU A 481 22.96 4.47 -25.00
C LEU A 481 21.65 4.24 -25.73
N ARG A 482 21.73 4.07 -27.06
CA ARG A 482 20.59 3.77 -27.92
C ARG A 482 20.75 2.37 -28.51
N ASN A 483 19.67 1.60 -28.45
CA ASN A 483 19.55 0.34 -29.16
C ASN A 483 19.01 0.66 -30.57
N PRO A 484 19.80 0.44 -31.65
CA PRO A 484 19.39 0.81 -33.00
C PRO A 484 18.14 0.04 -33.49
N ASN A 485 17.91 -1.17 -32.97
CA ASN A 485 16.83 -2.06 -33.40
C ASN A 485 15.50 -1.69 -32.74
N THR A 486 15.52 -1.48 -31.42
CA THR A 486 14.30 -1.15 -30.68
C THR A 486 14.02 0.34 -30.66
N ARG A 487 15.00 1.20 -30.94
CA ARG A 487 14.96 2.67 -30.75
C ARG A 487 14.77 3.11 -29.29
N LYS A 488 14.77 2.18 -28.34
CA LYS A 488 14.88 2.48 -26.91
C LYS A 488 16.24 3.12 -26.65
N PHE A 489 16.28 4.06 -25.72
CA PHE A 489 17.50 4.63 -25.23
C PHE A 489 17.49 4.63 -23.70
N LYS A 490 18.67 4.47 -23.11
CA LYS A 490 18.89 4.45 -21.67
C LYS A 490 19.89 5.55 -21.34
N VAL A 491 19.55 6.40 -20.39
CA VAL A 491 20.51 7.36 -19.83
C VAL A 491 21.60 6.57 -19.12
N VAL A 492 22.86 6.77 -19.52
CA VAL A 492 24.02 6.15 -18.88
C VAL A 492 24.83 7.12 -18.02
N GLY A 493 24.60 8.42 -18.18
CA GLY A 493 25.14 9.45 -17.29
C GLY A 493 24.67 10.84 -17.71
N GLY A 494 24.88 11.82 -16.84
CA GLY A 494 24.72 13.25 -17.12
C GLY A 494 26.06 13.96 -17.00
N ILE A 495 26.30 14.94 -17.88
CA ILE A 495 27.49 15.79 -17.88
C ILE A 495 27.04 17.23 -17.58
N ASP A 496 27.57 17.82 -16.52
CA ASP A 496 27.24 19.19 -16.12
C ASP A 496 27.98 20.22 -16.99
N ILE A 497 27.23 21.20 -17.49
CA ILE A 497 27.69 22.27 -18.39
C ILE A 497 27.81 23.56 -17.56
N ASP A 498 28.78 23.59 -16.64
CA ASP A 498 29.05 24.76 -15.78
C ASP A 498 29.59 25.94 -16.61
N THR A 499 28.70 26.86 -16.96
CA THR A 499 28.81 28.25 -17.49
C THR A 499 29.90 28.70 -18.50
N GLN A 500 30.86 27.88 -18.92
CA GLN A 500 31.76 28.18 -20.05
C GLN A 500 31.31 27.43 -21.31
N ALA A 501 30.23 27.91 -21.95
CA ALA A 501 29.73 27.35 -23.20
C ALA A 501 30.76 27.54 -24.33
N GLY A 502 31.17 26.43 -24.97
CA GLY A 502 32.04 26.42 -26.13
C GLY A 502 33.54 26.21 -25.87
N GLU A 503 33.98 25.96 -24.63
CA GLU A 503 35.35 25.57 -24.33
C GLU A 503 35.57 24.06 -24.48
N GLN A 504 36.75 23.67 -24.98
CA GLN A 504 37.14 22.28 -25.15
C GLN A 504 37.38 21.61 -23.79
N ARG A 505 36.74 20.48 -23.54
CA ARG A 505 36.85 19.71 -22.29
C ARG A 505 36.74 18.20 -22.52
N THR A 506 37.09 17.43 -21.49
CA THR A 506 36.97 15.97 -21.46
C THR A 506 36.07 15.55 -20.31
N ASP A 507 34.99 14.85 -20.61
CA ASP A 507 34.05 14.32 -19.61
C ASP A 507 34.01 12.80 -19.61
N ARG A 508 33.73 12.19 -18.45
CA ARG A 508 33.73 10.73 -18.28
C ARG A 508 32.44 10.22 -17.67
N VAL A 509 31.89 9.16 -18.25
CA VAL A 509 30.66 8.47 -17.80
C VAL A 509 30.94 6.99 -17.65
N VAL A 510 30.68 6.42 -16.47
CA VAL A 510 30.80 4.98 -16.22
C VAL A 510 29.43 4.31 -16.22
N PHE A 511 29.33 3.11 -16.78
CA PHE A 511 28.08 2.35 -16.80
C PHE A 511 28.32 0.83 -16.86
N LEU A 512 27.35 0.06 -16.36
CA LEU A 512 27.26 -1.38 -16.61
C LEU A 512 26.54 -1.61 -17.94
N ALA A 513 27.11 -2.50 -18.76
CA ALA A 513 26.41 -3.01 -19.93
C ALA A 513 25.47 -4.13 -19.48
N ASP A 514 24.19 -3.81 -19.40
CA ASP A 514 23.14 -4.76 -19.01
C ASP A 514 22.50 -5.45 -20.22
N ASP A 515 22.67 -4.87 -21.41
CA ASP A 515 22.17 -5.43 -22.67
C ASP A 515 23.16 -5.10 -23.80
N PRO A 516 23.76 -6.11 -24.45
CA PRO A 516 24.71 -5.93 -25.54
C PRO A 516 24.10 -5.31 -26.81
N ALA A 517 22.77 -5.24 -26.91
CA ALA A 517 22.06 -4.64 -28.03
C ALA A 517 22.08 -3.10 -28.01
N PHE A 518 22.51 -2.47 -26.92
CA PHE A 518 22.84 -1.05 -26.88
C PHE A 518 24.21 -0.82 -27.53
N SER A 519 24.24 -0.21 -28.71
CA SER A 519 25.46 -0.08 -29.51
C SER A 519 25.68 1.33 -30.09
N GLN A 520 24.87 2.31 -29.68
CA GLN A 520 25.00 3.69 -30.14
C GLN A 520 25.03 4.67 -28.97
N ILE A 521 25.83 5.72 -29.08
CA ILE A 521 25.86 6.85 -28.13
C ILE A 521 24.98 7.94 -28.70
N MET A 522 24.00 8.39 -27.94
CA MET A 522 22.97 9.33 -28.37
C MET A 522 22.90 10.56 -27.47
N PHE A 523 22.64 11.71 -28.07
CA PHE A 523 22.30 12.96 -27.42
C PHE A 523 20.93 13.47 -27.90
N GLY A 524 20.22 14.20 -27.04
CA GLY A 524 18.93 14.82 -27.37
C GLY A 524 19.03 16.34 -27.48
N ALA A 525 18.31 16.93 -28.43
CA ALA A 525 18.35 18.38 -28.72
C ALA A 525 17.94 19.23 -27.51
N LEU A 526 17.01 18.73 -26.68
CA LEU A 526 16.55 19.38 -25.44
C LEU A 526 17.70 19.69 -24.46
N HIS A 527 18.80 18.93 -24.54
CA HIS A 527 19.98 19.13 -23.70
C HIS A 527 20.86 20.30 -24.17
N PHE A 528 20.60 20.83 -25.37
CA PHE A 528 21.38 21.89 -26.02
C PHE A 528 20.52 23.14 -26.26
N GLY A 529 20.08 23.76 -25.17
CA GLY A 529 19.29 24.99 -25.21
C GLY A 529 20.10 26.21 -25.65
N GLY A 530 19.42 27.26 -26.14
CA GLY A 530 20.03 28.53 -26.55
C GLY A 530 20.21 28.68 -28.07
N LYS A 531 20.54 29.90 -28.52
CA LYS A 531 20.59 30.28 -29.95
C LYS A 531 21.65 29.51 -30.76
N ASP A 532 22.70 29.02 -30.11
CA ASP A 532 23.81 28.24 -30.69
C ASP A 532 23.97 26.85 -30.03
N GLY A 533 22.87 26.26 -29.57
CA GLY A 533 22.83 24.97 -28.89
C GLY A 533 23.48 23.84 -29.72
N GLY A 534 24.43 23.11 -29.15
CA GLY A 534 25.06 21.95 -29.79
C GLY A 534 26.40 21.59 -29.14
N ALA A 535 27.27 20.89 -29.85
CA ALA A 535 28.63 20.60 -29.37
C ALA A 535 29.59 20.31 -30.53
N ASP A 536 30.86 20.64 -30.38
CA ASP A 536 31.92 20.13 -31.26
C ASP A 536 32.57 18.92 -30.60
N ILE A 537 32.51 17.75 -31.23
CA ILE A 537 32.99 16.49 -30.65
C ILE A 537 34.26 16.08 -31.37
N THR A 538 35.38 16.10 -30.65
CA THR A 538 36.72 15.73 -31.16
C THR A 538 36.94 14.23 -31.05
N SER A 539 36.57 13.62 -29.91
CA SER A 539 36.78 12.19 -29.72
C SER A 539 35.79 11.56 -28.74
N ILE A 540 35.50 10.29 -28.95
CA ILE A 540 34.77 9.44 -28.00
C ILE A 540 35.59 8.18 -27.79
N ALA A 541 35.98 7.90 -26.55
CA ALA A 541 36.66 6.67 -26.18
C ALA A 541 35.84 5.83 -25.22
N LEU A 542 35.99 4.51 -25.32
CA LEU A 542 35.32 3.54 -24.47
C LEU A 542 36.34 2.52 -23.97
N ARG A 543 36.43 2.34 -22.65
CA ARG A 543 37.33 1.36 -22.02
C ARG A 543 36.59 0.47 -21.04
N THR A 544 36.94 -0.81 -20.99
CA THR A 544 36.40 -1.74 -20.00
C THR A 544 37.06 -1.49 -18.64
N ILE A 545 36.25 -1.38 -17.59
CA ILE A 545 36.69 -1.21 -16.19
C ILE A 545 36.21 -2.40 -15.33
N SER A 546 36.74 -2.52 -14.11
CA SER A 546 36.28 -3.56 -13.18
C SER A 546 34.83 -3.33 -12.77
N PRO A 547 33.96 -4.36 -12.68
CA PRO A 547 32.60 -4.22 -12.15
C PRO A 547 32.55 -3.62 -10.73
N SER A 548 33.59 -3.87 -9.92
CA SER A 548 33.75 -3.24 -8.59
C SER A 548 33.93 -1.73 -8.62
N ALA A 549 34.35 -1.16 -9.76
CA ALA A 549 34.37 0.29 -9.97
C ALA A 549 32.97 0.87 -10.18
N VAL A 550 31.98 0.05 -10.59
CA VAL A 550 30.56 0.43 -10.65
C VAL A 550 29.87 0.21 -9.30
N THR A 551 30.29 -0.78 -8.52
CA THR A 551 29.79 -1.00 -7.13
C THR A 551 30.35 0.02 -6.13
N ARG A 552 31.46 0.72 -6.46
CA ARG A 552 31.86 1.98 -5.81
C ARG A 552 31.07 3.20 -6.31
N GLN A 553 29.99 2.96 -7.05
CA GLN A 553 28.86 3.86 -7.22
C GLN A 553 27.57 3.17 -6.74
N GLY A 554 27.50 2.79 -5.45
CA GLY A 554 26.24 3.05 -4.72
C GLY A 554 25.86 4.51 -4.98
N PRO A 555 24.56 4.80 -5.18
CA PRO A 555 24.05 5.83 -6.10
C PRO A 555 25.09 6.92 -6.26
N ALA A 556 25.70 7.02 -7.44
CA ALA A 556 26.62 8.10 -7.77
C ALA A 556 26.10 9.33 -7.04
N GLY A 557 26.81 9.76 -6.00
CA GLY A 557 26.26 10.72 -5.04
C GLY A 557 25.66 11.82 -5.86
N VAL A 558 24.36 12.07 -5.67
CA VAL A 558 23.52 12.94 -6.52
C VAL A 558 24.37 14.07 -7.09
N ARG A 559 24.90 13.87 -8.30
CA ARG A 559 25.62 14.89 -9.07
C ARG A 559 24.61 15.36 -10.08
N GLY A 560 24.05 16.51 -9.75
CA GLY A 560 22.77 17.01 -10.24
C GLY A 560 21.99 17.51 -9.03
N ASN A 561 22.28 18.74 -8.64
CA ASN A 561 21.87 19.53 -7.47
C ASN A 561 20.35 19.61 -7.16
N ASP A 562 19.61 18.51 -7.17
CA ASP A 562 18.24 18.47 -6.66
C ASP A 562 18.16 17.73 -5.30
N PRO A 563 18.50 18.42 -4.20
CA PRO A 563 18.29 17.94 -2.84
C PRO A 563 16.87 17.39 -2.60
N VAL A 564 15.84 17.95 -3.25
CA VAL A 564 14.44 17.54 -3.05
C VAL A 564 14.22 16.12 -3.55
N ARG A 565 14.70 15.79 -4.75
CA ARG A 565 14.61 14.43 -5.29
C ARG A 565 15.40 13.43 -4.46
N ALA A 566 16.57 13.84 -3.94
CA ALA A 566 17.38 13.00 -3.08
C ALA A 566 16.66 12.66 -1.76
N VAL A 567 16.07 13.66 -1.10
CA VAL A 567 15.28 13.46 0.13
C VAL A 567 14.12 12.49 -0.14
N ARG A 568 13.35 12.70 -1.22
CA ARG A 568 12.19 11.85 -1.55
C ARG A 568 12.59 10.40 -1.84
N ALA A 569 13.65 10.17 -2.60
CA ALA A 569 14.11 8.81 -2.91
C ALA A 569 14.58 8.07 -1.64
N LEU A 570 15.31 8.77 -0.77
CA LEU A 570 15.76 8.23 0.49
C LEU A 570 14.61 8.01 1.50
N GLY A 571 13.60 8.89 1.50
CA GLY A 571 12.36 8.72 2.27
C GLY A 571 11.60 7.48 1.86
N GLN A 572 11.38 7.29 0.55
CA GLN A 572 10.69 6.11 0.02
C GLN A 572 11.36 4.78 0.44
N ILE A 573 12.69 4.74 0.53
CA ILE A 573 13.41 3.55 0.99
C ILE A 573 13.11 3.26 2.46
N ASP A 574 13.09 4.28 3.31
CA ASP A 574 12.78 4.14 4.74
C ASP A 574 11.31 3.73 4.93
N ASP A 575 10.39 4.38 4.20
CA ASP A 575 8.96 4.06 4.23
C ASP A 575 8.72 2.61 3.85
N ASN A 576 9.37 2.12 2.78
CA ASN A 576 9.24 0.73 2.35
C ASN A 576 9.72 -0.25 3.43
N ARG A 577 10.84 0.06 4.11
CA ARG A 577 11.35 -0.77 5.22
C ARG A 577 10.40 -0.75 6.41
N PHE A 578 9.86 0.42 6.75
CA PHE A 578 8.90 0.57 7.83
C PHE A 578 7.62 -0.22 7.52
N ILE A 579 7.02 -0.02 6.34
CA ILE A 579 5.80 -0.68 5.87
C ILE A 579 5.92 -2.20 5.94
N ALA A 580 7.08 -2.74 5.54
CA ALA A 580 7.33 -4.18 5.55
C ALA A 580 7.43 -4.78 6.97
N SER A 581 7.75 -3.98 7.98
CA SER A 581 8.17 -4.47 9.29
C SER A 581 7.19 -4.17 10.43
N TYR A 582 6.43 -3.07 10.34
CA TYR A 582 5.53 -2.66 11.42
C TYR A 582 4.30 -3.58 11.54
N ALA A 583 3.72 -3.64 12.74
CA ALA A 583 2.52 -4.43 13.02
C ALA A 583 1.27 -3.82 12.36
N GLN A 584 1.12 -4.04 11.06
CA GLN A 584 -0.01 -3.56 10.26
C GLN A 584 -1.35 -3.97 10.89
N HIS A 585 -2.28 -3.03 11.00
CA HIS A 585 -3.60 -3.23 11.63
C HIS A 585 -3.57 -3.80 13.06
N ARG A 586 -2.46 -3.61 13.80
CA ARG A 586 -2.24 -4.21 15.12
C ARG A 586 -2.36 -5.74 15.11
N VAL A 587 -1.92 -6.36 14.03
CA VAL A 587 -1.85 -7.82 13.91
C VAL A 587 -0.40 -8.26 14.03
N SER A 588 -0.13 -9.20 14.94
CA SER A 588 1.19 -9.81 15.03
C SER A 588 1.44 -10.78 13.87
N ARG A 589 2.40 -10.46 13.01
CA ARG A 589 2.85 -11.34 11.91
C ARG A 589 4.20 -11.98 12.19
N THR A 590 5.02 -11.32 13.00
CA THR A 590 6.31 -11.82 13.48
C THR A 590 6.33 -11.92 15.00
N VAL A 591 7.39 -12.53 15.55
CA VAL A 591 7.62 -12.56 17.00
C VAL A 591 7.81 -11.16 17.56
N GLU A 592 8.54 -10.30 16.83
CA GLU A 592 8.79 -8.92 17.20
C GLU A 592 7.50 -8.08 17.21
N ASN A 593 6.59 -8.31 16.25
CA ASN A 593 5.28 -7.66 16.28
C ASN A 593 4.45 -8.09 17.49
N ALA A 594 4.44 -9.38 17.83
CA ALA A 594 3.73 -9.89 19.00
C ALA A 594 4.30 -9.32 20.31
N ARG A 595 5.64 -9.35 20.49
CA ARG A 595 6.31 -8.73 21.65
C ARG A 595 5.95 -7.25 21.78
N SER A 596 5.94 -6.53 20.66
CA SER A 596 5.56 -5.11 20.63
C SER A 596 4.10 -4.87 21.02
N LEU A 597 3.18 -5.71 20.54
CA LEU A 597 1.75 -5.61 20.86
C LEU A 597 1.45 -6.00 22.31
N LEU A 598 2.08 -7.06 22.83
CA LEU A 598 2.04 -7.43 24.25
C LEU A 598 2.44 -6.24 25.12
N MET A 599 3.59 -5.63 24.83
CA MET A 599 4.07 -4.47 25.59
C MET A 599 3.16 -3.24 25.42
N TYR A 600 2.72 -2.95 24.20
CA TYR A 600 1.84 -1.82 23.90
C TYR A 600 0.53 -1.89 24.70
N HIS A 601 -0.10 -3.07 24.73
CA HIS A 601 -1.35 -3.28 25.45
C HIS A 601 -1.13 -3.36 26.97
N ALA A 602 -0.14 -4.14 27.43
CA ALA A 602 0.18 -4.28 28.86
C ALA A 602 0.57 -2.94 29.49
N HIS A 603 1.34 -2.10 28.80
CA HIS A 603 1.69 -0.77 29.31
C HIS A 603 0.47 0.15 29.46
N GLY A 604 -0.58 -0.05 28.66
CA GLY A 604 -1.88 0.59 28.87
C GLY A 604 -2.46 0.30 30.26
N PHE A 605 -2.31 -0.94 30.72
CA PHE A 605 -2.74 -1.38 32.05
C PHE A 605 -1.82 -0.88 33.17
N GLU A 606 -0.50 -0.91 32.98
CA GLU A 606 0.44 -0.33 33.96
C GLU A 606 0.11 1.13 34.29
N LYS A 607 -0.21 1.94 33.27
CA LYS A 607 -0.59 3.36 33.46
C LYS A 607 -1.86 3.51 34.30
N GLY A 608 -2.84 2.62 34.12
CA GLY A 608 -4.05 2.67 34.93
C GLY A 608 -3.82 2.15 36.36
N LEU A 609 -2.96 1.14 36.52
CA LEU A 609 -2.56 0.62 37.84
C LEU A 609 -1.72 1.62 38.63
N SER A 610 -1.04 2.56 37.97
CA SER A 610 -0.23 3.57 38.65
C SER A 610 -1.05 4.75 39.20
N ARG A 611 -2.38 4.69 39.19
CA ARG A 611 -3.24 5.77 39.69
C ARG A 611 -3.51 5.58 41.18
N THR A 612 -3.16 6.59 41.98
CA THR A 612 -3.31 6.50 43.44
C THR A 612 -4.59 7.16 43.96
N THR A 613 -4.99 8.30 43.39
CA THR A 613 -6.12 9.11 43.90
C THR A 613 -7.43 8.87 43.17
N ASN A 614 -7.39 8.39 41.92
CA ASN A 614 -8.56 8.19 41.05
C ASN A 614 -8.48 6.87 40.26
N PHE A 615 -8.25 5.78 40.97
CA PHE A 615 -8.29 4.44 40.38
C PHE A 615 -9.71 4.09 39.91
N ARG A 616 -9.84 3.54 38.70
CA ARG A 616 -11.14 3.18 38.11
C ARG A 616 -11.25 1.66 37.99
N PRO A 617 -12.00 0.97 38.86
CA PRO A 617 -12.20 -0.47 38.72
C PRO A 617 -12.74 -0.86 37.33
N GLY A 618 -12.22 -1.94 36.76
CA GLY A 618 -12.62 -2.46 35.45
C GLY A 618 -12.16 -1.63 34.24
N PHE A 619 -11.14 -0.77 34.40
CA PHE A 619 -10.62 0.02 33.28
C PHE A 619 -9.97 -0.87 32.19
N GLY A 620 -9.92 -0.36 30.97
CA GLY A 620 -9.29 -1.10 29.86
C GLY A 620 -10.24 -2.01 29.08
N LYS A 621 -11.56 -1.84 29.18
CA LYS A 621 -12.60 -2.59 28.42
C LYS A 621 -12.29 -2.78 26.94
N ALA A 622 -11.77 -1.75 26.26
CA ALA A 622 -11.43 -1.82 24.83
C ALA A 622 -10.08 -2.52 24.54
N VAL A 623 -9.19 -2.59 25.53
CA VAL A 623 -7.82 -3.11 25.36
C VAL A 623 -7.71 -4.55 25.85
N MET A 624 -8.50 -4.95 26.86
CA MET A 624 -8.46 -6.30 27.45
C MET A 624 -8.64 -7.41 26.40
N PRO A 625 -9.63 -7.36 25.49
CA PRO A 625 -9.78 -8.40 24.48
C PRO A 625 -8.60 -8.48 23.50
N LEU A 626 -7.91 -7.35 23.26
CA LEU A 626 -6.74 -7.31 22.37
C LEU A 626 -5.53 -7.96 23.04
N LEU A 627 -5.29 -7.63 24.31
CA LEU A 627 -4.20 -8.24 25.08
C LEU A 627 -4.42 -9.73 25.28
N SER A 628 -5.62 -10.14 25.69
CA SER A 628 -5.93 -11.56 25.92
C SER A 628 -5.80 -12.37 24.64
N LYS A 629 -6.28 -11.85 23.51
CA LYS A 629 -6.13 -12.50 22.20
C LYS A 629 -4.66 -12.67 21.83
N GLU A 630 -3.82 -11.67 22.05
CA GLU A 630 -2.39 -11.76 21.74
C GLU A 630 -1.66 -12.75 22.65
N MET A 631 -1.99 -12.78 23.96
CA MET A 631 -1.43 -13.75 24.91
C MET A 631 -1.88 -15.18 24.63
N ASN A 632 -3.17 -15.40 24.33
CA ASN A 632 -3.69 -16.71 23.94
C ASN A 632 -3.05 -17.20 22.65
N LYS A 633 -2.94 -16.32 21.65
CA LYS A 633 -2.25 -16.61 20.38
C LYS A 633 -0.78 -17.00 20.61
N TRP A 634 -0.08 -16.32 21.52
CA TRP A 634 1.32 -16.62 21.84
C TRP A 634 1.51 -18.08 22.26
N ILE A 635 0.70 -18.54 23.21
CA ILE A 635 0.74 -19.93 23.70
C ILE A 635 0.24 -20.92 22.62
N ALA A 636 -0.84 -20.58 21.92
CA ALA A 636 -1.41 -21.44 20.87
C ALA A 636 -0.44 -21.70 19.71
N GLU A 637 0.45 -20.74 19.40
CA GLU A 637 1.50 -20.90 18.39
C GLU A 637 2.77 -21.61 18.92
N GLY A 638 2.74 -22.11 20.16
CA GLY A 638 3.87 -22.83 20.77
C GLY A 638 5.08 -21.95 21.06
N ARG A 639 4.88 -20.64 21.23
CA ARG A 639 5.96 -19.71 21.55
C ARG A 639 6.35 -19.83 23.02
N ASP A 640 7.62 -19.53 23.30
CA ASP A 640 8.21 -19.68 24.63
C ASP A 640 7.49 -18.79 25.67
N PRO A 641 6.84 -19.35 26.72
CA PRO A 641 6.24 -18.57 27.78
C PRO A 641 7.26 -17.91 28.72
N GLU A 642 8.53 -18.33 28.67
CA GLU A 642 9.62 -17.71 29.41
C GLU A 642 10.19 -16.46 28.72
N ASP A 643 9.63 -16.08 27.56
CA ASP A 643 9.95 -14.83 26.90
C ASP A 643 9.65 -13.63 27.81
N SER A 644 10.62 -12.73 27.95
CA SER A 644 10.50 -11.60 28.88
C SER A 644 9.29 -10.70 28.60
N PHE A 645 8.88 -10.53 27.34
CA PHE A 645 7.73 -9.68 27.02
C PHE A 645 6.41 -10.35 27.43
N PHE A 646 6.32 -11.67 27.28
CA PHE A 646 5.17 -12.45 27.72
C PHE A 646 5.09 -12.46 29.26
N GLN A 647 6.20 -12.70 29.95
CA GLN A 647 6.26 -12.68 31.42
C GLN A 647 5.88 -11.31 32.00
N ILE A 648 6.33 -10.22 31.38
CA ILE A 648 5.92 -8.87 31.78
C ILE A 648 4.41 -8.69 31.60
N ALA A 649 3.85 -9.07 30.45
CA ALA A 649 2.41 -8.97 30.21
C ALA A 649 1.59 -9.80 31.21
N ALA A 650 2.02 -11.04 31.50
CA ALA A 650 1.41 -11.91 32.50
C ALA A 650 1.47 -11.29 33.90
N ALA A 651 2.61 -10.70 34.30
CA ALA A 651 2.74 -10.02 35.58
C ALA A 651 1.89 -8.75 35.67
N VAL A 652 1.72 -7.99 34.58
CA VAL A 652 0.80 -6.85 34.56
C VAL A 652 -0.65 -7.33 34.78
N MET A 653 -1.06 -8.40 34.13
CA MET A 653 -2.40 -8.97 34.32
C MET A 653 -2.58 -9.55 35.72
N HIS A 654 -1.56 -10.20 36.28
CA HIS A 654 -1.55 -10.67 37.66
C HIS A 654 -1.86 -9.53 38.63
N ASN A 655 -1.04 -8.47 38.58
CA ASN A 655 -1.24 -7.30 39.43
C ASN A 655 -2.58 -6.59 39.17
N TYR A 656 -3.07 -6.61 37.93
CA TYR A 656 -4.39 -6.07 37.60
C TYR A 656 -5.49 -6.85 38.34
N PHE A 657 -5.50 -8.17 38.26
CA PHE A 657 -6.53 -8.99 38.90
C PHE A 657 -6.40 -8.99 40.43
N GLU A 658 -5.19 -9.02 40.99
CA GLU A 658 -4.97 -8.90 42.44
C GLU A 658 -5.50 -7.55 42.96
N ARG A 659 -5.18 -6.43 42.29
CA ARG A 659 -5.66 -5.11 42.72
C ARG A 659 -7.18 -4.99 42.72
N HIS A 660 -7.86 -5.63 41.76
CA HIS A 660 -9.33 -5.64 41.75
C HIS A 660 -9.91 -6.56 42.82
N ARG A 661 -9.22 -7.66 43.17
CA ARG A 661 -9.61 -8.53 44.29
C ARG A 661 -9.50 -7.81 45.63
N GLU A 662 -8.43 -7.03 45.85
CA GLU A 662 -8.25 -6.20 47.04
C GLU A 662 -9.36 -5.15 47.22
N LEU A 663 -9.90 -4.65 46.10
CA LEU A 663 -10.96 -3.64 46.06
C LEU A 663 -12.38 -4.23 46.01
N ASP A 664 -12.52 -5.55 46.08
CA ASP A 664 -13.80 -6.28 45.94
C ASP A 664 -14.57 -5.90 44.65
N ALA A 665 -13.85 -5.69 43.55
CA ALA A 665 -14.41 -5.30 42.25
C ALA A 665 -14.52 -6.48 41.28
N ASP A 666 -15.73 -6.78 40.81
CA ASP A 666 -15.95 -7.89 39.87
C ASP A 666 -15.41 -7.59 38.46
N VAL A 667 -14.31 -8.26 38.12
CA VAL A 667 -13.70 -8.29 36.78
C VAL A 667 -13.63 -9.69 36.19
N SER A 668 -14.48 -10.61 36.67
CA SER A 668 -14.50 -12.03 36.25
C SER A 668 -14.74 -12.19 34.74
N HIS A 669 -15.51 -11.29 34.13
CA HIS A 669 -15.74 -11.27 32.68
C HIS A 669 -14.45 -11.06 31.88
N PHE A 670 -13.47 -10.32 32.40
CA PHE A 670 -12.15 -10.17 31.77
C PHE A 670 -11.28 -11.40 31.95
N TRP A 671 -11.32 -12.05 33.12
CA TRP A 671 -10.58 -13.29 33.37
C TRP A 671 -10.95 -14.38 32.36
N LYS A 672 -12.24 -14.50 32.02
CA LYS A 672 -12.76 -15.46 31.03
C LYS A 672 -12.24 -15.25 29.60
N LEU A 673 -11.62 -14.12 29.29
CA LEU A 673 -11.04 -13.86 27.96
C LEU A 673 -9.68 -14.54 27.75
N PHE A 674 -9.04 -15.02 28.82
CA PHE A 674 -7.77 -15.73 28.77
C PHE A 674 -8.01 -17.24 28.77
N ASP A 675 -7.29 -17.97 27.92
CA ASP A 675 -7.38 -19.43 27.88
C ASP A 675 -6.71 -20.05 29.11
N ALA A 676 -7.11 -21.26 29.50
CA ALA A 676 -6.62 -21.91 30.73
C ALA A 676 -5.08 -21.95 30.86
N PRO A 677 -4.28 -22.24 29.81
CA PRO A 677 -2.82 -22.17 29.90
C PRO A 677 -2.31 -20.76 30.22
N VAL A 678 -2.92 -19.72 29.64
CA VAL A 678 -2.53 -18.33 29.90
C VAL A 678 -2.93 -17.91 31.32
N GLN A 679 -4.10 -18.35 31.79
CA GLN A 679 -4.53 -18.13 33.17
C GLN A 679 -3.55 -18.72 34.20
N GLU A 680 -3.00 -19.91 33.93
CA GLU A 680 -1.98 -20.54 34.78
C GLU A 680 -0.71 -19.67 34.84
N HIS A 681 -0.24 -19.16 33.71
CA HIS A 681 0.91 -18.25 33.66
C HIS A 681 0.64 -16.91 34.37
N ILE A 682 -0.55 -16.34 34.24
CA ILE A 682 -0.95 -15.13 34.98
C ILE A 682 -0.96 -15.40 36.48
N THR A 683 -1.51 -16.54 36.91
CA THR A 683 -1.59 -16.91 38.33
C THR A 683 -0.20 -17.08 38.95
N ARG A 684 0.73 -17.70 38.22
CA ARG A 684 2.12 -17.93 38.67
C ARG A 684 3.07 -16.77 38.39
N ALA A 685 2.60 -15.71 37.75
CA ALA A 685 3.48 -14.61 37.35
C ALA A 685 4.10 -13.94 38.57
N VAL A 686 5.39 -13.64 38.48
CA VAL A 686 6.09 -12.89 39.52
C VAL A 686 5.61 -11.44 39.48
N SER A 687 4.84 -11.01 40.49
CA SER A 687 4.26 -9.66 40.59
C SER A 687 5.29 -8.55 40.33
N GLY A 688 6.54 -8.73 40.77
CA GLY A 688 7.64 -7.78 40.58
C GLY A 688 8.11 -7.56 39.13
N LEU A 689 7.56 -8.27 38.13
CA LEU A 689 7.93 -8.11 36.72
C LEU A 689 7.04 -7.13 35.95
N GLY A 690 5.87 -6.76 36.46
CA GLY A 690 4.93 -5.84 35.81
C GLY A 690 4.10 -5.01 36.80
N GLY A 691 3.27 -4.10 36.28
CA GLY A 691 2.27 -3.37 37.06
C GLY A 691 2.72 -1.96 37.44
N ALA A 692 2.48 -1.56 38.68
CA ALA A 692 2.86 -0.25 39.22
C ALA A 692 3.65 -0.40 40.53
N MET A 693 4.41 0.64 40.88
CA MET A 693 5.22 0.72 42.09
C MET A 693 5.27 2.16 42.60
N PRO A 694 5.46 2.40 43.91
CA PRO A 694 5.77 3.73 44.42
C PRO A 694 7.00 4.35 43.75
N ALA A 695 7.03 5.68 43.62
CA ALA A 695 8.09 6.39 42.90
C ALA A 695 9.42 6.50 43.68
N ASP A 696 9.39 6.33 45.01
CA ASP A 696 10.56 6.23 45.89
C ASP A 696 11.28 4.87 45.82
N VAL A 697 10.59 3.80 45.43
CA VAL A 697 11.20 2.47 45.32
C VAL A 697 12.21 2.44 44.17
N GLU A 698 13.45 2.05 44.47
CA GLU A 698 14.51 1.93 43.48
C GLU A 698 14.25 0.78 42.51
N ARG A 699 14.61 1.00 41.24
CA ARG A 699 14.50 -0.02 40.19
C ARG A 699 15.87 -0.69 40.00
N ASP A 700 15.92 -1.99 40.25
CA ASP A 700 16.98 -2.91 39.80
C ASP A 700 18.44 -2.57 40.19
N LEU A 701 18.69 -1.81 41.27
CA LEU A 701 20.01 -1.67 41.90
C LEU A 701 19.89 -1.67 43.43
N GLU A 702 20.92 -2.20 44.10
CA GLU A 702 21.05 -2.23 45.57
C GLU A 702 21.39 -0.84 46.12
N ALA A 703 20.74 -0.51 47.24
CA ALA A 703 20.68 0.80 47.87
C ALA A 703 22.03 1.50 48.05
N TRP A 704 22.07 2.79 47.69
CA TRP A 704 23.13 3.72 48.09
C TRP A 704 22.56 5.00 48.70
N ASN A 705 23.24 5.51 49.72
CA ASN A 705 22.78 6.60 50.58
C ASN A 705 23.39 7.94 50.15
N ARG A 706 22.62 9.03 50.31
CA ARG A 706 22.81 10.35 49.68
C ARG A 706 23.85 11.28 50.32
N SER A 707 24.62 11.96 49.46
CA SER A 707 24.58 13.42 49.28
C SER A 707 25.34 13.78 48.00
N ASP A 708 24.73 14.61 47.15
CA ASP A 708 24.93 14.74 45.69
C ASP A 708 24.37 13.53 44.92
N ARG A 709 23.44 13.76 43.96
CA ARG A 709 22.97 12.67 43.11
C ARG A 709 24.10 12.33 42.15
N GLU A 710 24.73 11.18 42.35
CA GLU A 710 25.66 10.60 41.39
C GLU A 710 24.93 10.36 40.05
N PHE A 711 25.69 10.28 38.96
CA PHE A 711 25.09 10.08 37.62
C PHE A 711 24.15 8.86 37.58
N GLU A 712 24.54 7.77 38.26
CA GLU A 712 23.73 6.55 38.35
C GLU A 712 22.41 6.80 39.10
N ASP A 713 22.44 7.53 40.22
CA ASP A 713 21.24 7.88 40.99
C ASP A 713 20.20 8.63 40.15
N VAL A 714 20.65 9.52 39.26
CA VAL A 714 19.75 10.27 38.35
C VAL A 714 19.19 9.34 37.27
N VAL A 715 20.02 8.49 36.66
CA VAL A 715 19.61 7.62 35.55
C VAL A 715 18.64 6.55 36.01
N PHE A 716 18.97 5.84 37.10
CA PHE A 716 18.08 4.82 37.69
C PHE A 716 16.90 5.49 38.41
N SER A 717 17.14 6.69 38.96
CA SER A 717 16.23 7.81 39.33
C SER A 717 14.98 7.99 38.48
N ARG A 718 15.20 8.06 37.16
CA ARG A 718 14.21 8.63 36.27
C ARG A 718 13.02 7.70 36.07
N ARG A 719 11.83 8.17 36.45
CA ARG A 719 10.53 7.51 36.23
C ARG A 719 9.62 8.36 35.34
N SER A 720 8.49 7.82 34.90
CA SER A 720 7.45 8.61 34.22
C SER A 720 6.35 8.94 35.22
N VAL A 721 6.46 10.10 35.85
CA VAL A 721 5.51 10.61 36.85
C VAL A 721 4.35 11.32 36.16
N ARG A 722 3.11 11.04 36.56
CA ARG A 722 1.88 11.56 35.93
C ARG A 722 0.92 12.24 36.89
N GLU A 723 1.13 12.06 38.19
CA GLU A 723 0.38 12.72 39.26
C GLU A 723 1.33 13.73 39.91
N PHE A 724 0.95 15.01 39.89
CA PHE A 724 1.77 16.13 40.33
C PHE A 724 1.08 16.84 41.50
N THR A 725 1.85 17.49 42.37
CA THR A 725 1.29 18.40 43.38
C THR A 725 0.85 19.71 42.70
N ALA A 726 0.07 20.52 43.43
CA ALA A 726 -0.33 21.85 42.98
C ALA A 726 0.79 22.89 43.09
N ASP A 727 1.97 22.51 43.59
CA ASP A 727 3.08 23.44 43.79
C ASP A 727 3.56 23.98 42.44
N PRO A 728 3.78 25.30 42.31
CA PRO A 728 4.24 25.89 41.06
C PRO A 728 5.66 25.44 40.74
N VAL A 729 5.94 25.19 39.46
CA VAL A 729 7.30 24.87 38.98
C VAL A 729 8.02 26.15 38.61
N ALA A 730 9.18 26.38 39.24
CA ALA A 730 10.06 27.51 38.95
C ALA A 730 10.65 27.39 37.53
N ASN A 731 10.73 28.51 36.81
CA ASN A 731 11.30 28.51 35.45
C ASN A 731 12.80 28.21 35.49
N GLU A 732 13.49 28.63 36.55
CA GLU A 732 14.91 28.44 36.78
C GLU A 732 15.29 26.95 36.85
N ASP A 733 14.41 26.10 37.39
CA ASP A 733 14.61 24.65 37.43
C ASP A 733 14.53 24.03 36.02
N ILE A 734 13.61 24.53 35.19
CA ILE A 734 13.50 24.09 33.78
C ILE A 734 14.69 24.61 32.97
N GLU A 735 15.09 25.87 33.16
CA GLU A 735 16.28 26.45 32.53
C GLU A 735 17.55 25.68 32.90
N ARG A 736 17.68 25.29 34.18
CA ARG A 736 18.79 24.45 34.63
C ARG A 736 18.77 23.08 33.97
N ALA A 737 17.59 22.45 33.83
CA ALA A 737 17.45 21.19 33.12
C ALA A 737 17.78 21.33 31.62
N VAL A 738 17.37 22.43 30.98
CA VAL A 738 17.74 22.75 29.59
C VAL A 738 19.24 22.97 29.46
N GLN A 739 19.90 23.63 30.42
CA GLN A 739 21.35 23.81 30.43
C GLN A 739 22.11 22.47 30.45
N ILE A 740 21.59 21.48 31.18
CA ILE A 740 22.11 20.10 31.15
C ILE A 740 21.84 19.46 29.78
N ALA A 741 20.64 19.63 29.24
CA ALA A 741 20.27 19.10 27.92
C ALA A 741 21.12 19.66 26.76
N LEU A 742 21.59 20.91 26.87
CA LEU A 742 22.49 21.53 25.89
C LEU A 742 23.86 20.82 25.77
N GLN A 743 24.21 19.92 26.70
CA GLN A 743 25.39 19.07 26.57
C GLN A 743 25.18 17.88 25.60
N ALA A 744 23.96 17.68 25.08
CA ALA A 744 23.68 16.67 24.08
C ALA A 744 24.52 16.90 22.81
N PRO A 745 25.16 15.86 22.26
CA PRO A 745 25.79 16.00 20.96
C PRO A 745 24.72 16.19 19.88
N SER A 746 25.03 17.04 18.91
CA SER A 746 24.24 17.24 17.68
C SER A 746 25.15 17.14 16.47
N VAL A 747 24.59 16.82 15.29
CA VAL A 747 25.40 16.71 14.07
C VAL A 747 26.19 18.00 13.85
N CYS A 748 27.52 17.89 13.76
CA CYS A 748 28.43 19.04 13.61
C CYS A 748 28.16 20.20 14.61
N ASN A 749 27.64 19.90 15.81
CA ASN A 749 27.26 20.88 16.84
C ASN A 749 26.20 21.93 16.40
N ARG A 750 25.31 21.58 15.46
CA ARG A 750 24.31 22.52 14.89
C ARG A 750 23.10 22.81 15.79
N GLN A 751 22.96 22.09 16.92
CA GLN A 751 22.02 22.39 18.00
C GLN A 751 20.58 22.71 17.52
N PRO A 752 19.92 21.78 16.82
CA PRO A 752 18.61 22.00 16.21
C PRO A 752 17.46 22.02 17.22
N ALA A 753 17.67 21.53 18.45
CA ALA A 753 16.63 21.35 19.44
C ALA A 753 16.03 22.68 19.92
N ARG A 754 14.72 22.69 20.17
CA ARG A 754 14.00 23.75 20.88
C ARG A 754 13.14 23.15 21.98
N VAL A 755 12.89 23.95 23.02
CA VAL A 755 11.95 23.61 24.10
C VAL A 755 10.94 24.75 24.19
N HIS A 756 9.69 24.44 23.90
CA HIS A 756 8.57 25.36 24.06
C HIS A 756 7.88 25.07 25.38
N GLN A 757 7.74 26.07 26.24
CA GLN A 757 7.13 25.92 27.57
C GLN A 757 5.74 26.55 27.59
N PHE A 758 4.77 25.84 28.17
CA PHE A 758 3.37 26.26 28.28
C PHE A 758 2.84 26.06 29.70
N GLU A 759 2.01 27.01 30.15
CA GLU A 759 1.31 26.96 31.45
C GLU A 759 -0.17 27.40 31.37
N ASP A 760 -0.61 27.89 30.20
CA ASP A 760 -2.01 28.27 29.98
C ASP A 760 -2.91 27.03 30.02
N SER A 761 -3.77 26.95 31.02
CA SER A 761 -4.60 25.77 31.29
C SER A 761 -5.56 25.42 30.14
N THR A 762 -6.00 26.41 29.36
CA THR A 762 -6.89 26.20 28.22
C THR A 762 -6.13 25.58 27.06
N LYS A 763 -4.94 26.11 26.73
CA LYS A 763 -4.04 25.52 25.73
C LYS A 763 -3.60 24.11 26.12
N LEU A 764 -3.16 23.92 27.37
CA LEU A 764 -2.76 22.62 27.90
C LEU A 764 -3.87 21.58 27.72
N LYS A 765 -5.10 21.94 28.10
CA LYS A 765 -6.25 21.04 27.97
C LYS A 765 -6.49 20.64 26.51
N SER A 766 -6.60 21.61 25.60
CA SER A 766 -6.84 21.34 24.18
C SER A 766 -5.75 20.48 23.55
N VAL A 767 -4.49 20.77 23.82
CA VAL A 767 -3.36 20.02 23.25
C VAL A 767 -3.27 18.60 23.84
N LEU A 768 -3.46 18.44 25.14
CA LEU A 768 -3.41 17.12 25.78
C LEU A 768 -4.60 16.23 25.39
N GLU A 769 -5.76 16.81 25.07
CA GLU A 769 -6.91 16.09 24.51
C GLU A 769 -6.60 15.51 23.12
N LEU A 770 -5.93 16.29 22.27
CA LEU A 770 -5.46 15.90 20.93
C LEU A 770 -4.33 14.86 20.99
N GLN A 771 -3.35 15.07 21.88
CA GLN A 771 -2.23 14.15 22.11
C GLN A 771 -2.75 12.79 22.64
N GLY A 772 -3.76 12.81 23.50
CA GLY A 772 -4.55 11.65 23.92
C GLY A 772 -3.89 10.68 24.89
N GLY A 773 -2.57 10.79 25.12
CA GLY A 773 -1.79 9.94 26.01
C GLY A 773 -1.85 10.31 27.50
N TYR A 774 -2.38 11.50 27.82
CA TYR A 774 -2.48 12.03 29.19
C TYR A 774 -3.92 12.06 29.74
N ARG A 775 -4.86 11.40 29.06
CA ARG A 775 -6.29 11.41 29.42
C ARG A 775 -6.53 10.86 30.83
N GLY A 776 -7.34 11.59 31.58
CA GLY A 776 -7.81 11.24 32.92
C GLY A 776 -6.83 11.56 34.04
N TYR A 777 -5.68 12.18 33.77
CA TYR A 777 -4.87 12.81 34.81
C TYR A 777 -5.29 14.29 34.93
N GLU A 778 -5.03 14.89 36.09
CA GLU A 778 -5.17 16.34 36.25
C GLU A 778 -4.15 17.07 35.37
N LEU A 779 -4.44 18.30 34.95
CA LEU A 779 -3.54 19.06 34.09
C LEU A 779 -2.19 19.28 34.80
N PRO A 780 -1.07 19.12 34.09
CA PRO A 780 0.23 19.31 34.71
C PRO A 780 0.49 20.81 34.95
N PRO A 781 1.27 21.17 35.99
CA PRO A 781 1.65 22.57 36.23
C PRO A 781 2.34 23.22 35.02
N LYS A 782 3.20 22.47 34.32
CA LYS A 782 3.86 22.91 33.09
C LYS A 782 3.81 21.80 32.04
N LEU A 783 3.71 22.21 30.78
CA LEU A 783 3.85 21.35 29.61
C LEU A 783 4.97 21.88 28.73
N LEU A 784 5.94 21.02 28.41
CA LEU A 784 7.00 21.32 27.46
C LEU A 784 6.72 20.61 26.13
N LEU A 785 7.10 21.21 25.01
CA LEU A 785 7.20 20.54 23.71
C LEU A 785 8.65 20.63 23.24
N VAL A 786 9.29 19.47 23.11
CA VAL A 786 10.61 19.37 22.49
C VAL A 786 10.42 19.22 20.99
N THR A 787 11.10 20.07 20.22
CA THR A 787 11.15 20.02 18.76
C THR A 787 12.58 20.04 18.27
N SER A 788 12.76 19.75 16.98
CA SER A 788 14.04 19.85 16.29
C SER A 788 13.83 20.58 14.97
N ASP A 789 14.56 21.66 14.74
CA ASP A 789 14.37 22.52 13.57
C ASP A 789 15.09 21.96 12.34
N HIS A 790 14.33 21.63 11.29
CA HIS A 790 14.87 21.13 10.03
C HIS A 790 15.81 22.13 9.35
N ALA A 791 15.70 23.43 9.65
CA ALA A 791 16.57 24.47 9.10
C ALA A 791 18.06 24.29 9.48
N ALA A 792 18.36 23.49 10.50
CA ALA A 792 19.73 23.19 10.93
C ALA A 792 20.44 22.12 10.06
N PHE A 793 19.73 21.42 9.18
CA PHE A 793 20.29 20.32 8.38
C PHE A 793 20.59 20.76 6.95
N VAL A 794 21.73 20.31 6.43
CA VAL A 794 22.31 20.87 5.20
C VAL A 794 22.37 19.89 4.05
N ALA A 795 21.91 18.65 4.25
CA ALA A 795 21.96 17.61 3.22
C ALA A 795 20.78 16.63 3.29
N ALA A 796 20.38 16.11 2.13
CA ALA A 796 19.25 15.18 2.01
C ALA A 796 19.40 13.89 2.84
N VAL A 797 20.64 13.44 3.06
CA VAL A 797 20.94 12.26 3.87
C VAL A 797 20.63 12.48 5.36
N GLU A 798 20.58 13.74 5.81
CA GLU A 798 20.30 14.14 7.19
C GLU A 798 18.78 14.19 7.50
N ARG A 799 17.90 13.74 6.60
CA ARG A 799 16.42 13.81 6.78
C ARG A 799 15.89 13.22 8.09
N ASN A 800 16.59 12.22 8.65
CA ASN A 800 16.24 11.57 9.92
C ASN A 800 17.00 12.15 11.12
N GLN A 801 17.96 13.04 10.89
CA GLN A 801 18.86 13.57 11.91
C GLN A 801 18.13 14.41 12.96
N ALA A 802 17.05 15.09 12.55
CA ALA A 802 16.20 15.85 13.46
C ALA A 802 15.70 15.02 14.65
N TYR A 803 15.27 13.77 14.39
CA TYR A 803 14.80 12.84 15.41
C TYR A 803 15.95 12.29 16.28
N ILE A 804 17.15 12.13 15.72
CA ILE A 804 18.33 11.66 16.46
C ILE A 804 18.78 12.74 17.44
N ASP A 805 19.06 13.95 16.94
CA ASP A 805 19.53 15.08 17.76
C ASP A 805 18.47 15.47 18.79
N GLY A 806 17.19 15.53 18.38
CA GLY A 806 16.07 15.79 19.27
C GLY A 806 15.89 14.73 20.35
N GLY A 807 16.05 13.44 20.01
CA GLY A 807 15.97 12.34 20.96
C GLY A 807 17.10 12.35 22.00
N LEU A 808 18.34 12.66 21.58
CA LEU A 808 19.48 12.81 22.47
C LEU A 808 19.27 13.97 23.46
N PHE A 809 18.86 15.13 22.93
CA PHE A 809 18.52 16.31 23.73
C PHE A 809 17.40 16.01 24.72
N MET A 810 16.30 15.40 24.26
CA MET A 810 15.16 15.05 25.10
C MET A 810 15.55 14.12 26.26
N MET A 811 16.42 13.13 26.02
CA MET A 811 16.87 12.22 27.08
C MET A 811 17.65 12.96 28.17
N LEU A 812 18.59 13.84 27.80
CA LEU A 812 19.32 14.66 28.79
C LEU A 812 18.41 15.68 29.48
N LEU A 813 17.40 16.23 28.80
CA LEU A 813 16.40 17.08 29.44
C LEU A 813 15.61 16.33 30.51
N LEU A 814 15.18 15.10 30.24
CA LEU A 814 14.49 14.26 31.24
C LEU A 814 15.40 13.94 32.44
N LEU A 815 16.69 13.72 32.24
CA LEU A 815 17.65 13.54 33.33
C LEU A 815 17.91 14.85 34.09
N GLY A 816 17.96 15.98 33.37
CA GLY A 816 18.08 17.30 33.97
C GLY A 816 16.90 17.65 34.88
N LEU A 817 15.68 17.35 34.44
CA LEU A 817 14.46 17.52 35.25
C LEU A 817 14.48 16.62 36.49
N GLU A 818 14.92 15.37 36.37
CA GLU A 818 15.10 14.46 37.52
C GLU A 818 16.18 14.97 38.50
N HIS A 819 17.27 15.55 37.97
CA HIS A 819 18.35 16.13 38.76
C HIS A 819 17.88 17.37 39.55
N THR A 820 17.06 18.23 38.96
CA THR A 820 16.43 19.37 39.66
C THR A 820 15.31 18.93 40.63
N GLY A 821 14.97 17.65 40.65
CA GLY A 821 13.98 17.08 41.57
C GLY A 821 12.53 17.15 41.06
N LEU A 822 12.33 17.56 39.81
CA LEU A 822 11.02 17.60 39.16
C LEU A 822 10.61 16.22 38.64
N GLY A 823 9.32 15.91 38.77
CA GLY A 823 8.71 14.77 38.11
C GLY A 823 8.42 15.11 36.64
N ALA A 824 8.66 14.14 35.75
CA ALA A 824 8.39 14.34 34.33
C ALA A 824 7.82 13.08 33.66
N VAL A 825 7.04 13.28 32.59
CA VAL A 825 6.61 12.21 31.69
C VAL A 825 6.67 12.67 30.24
N SER A 826 7.40 11.91 29.42
CA SER A 826 7.37 12.05 27.97
C SER A 826 6.08 11.47 27.40
N LEU A 827 5.47 12.24 26.50
CA LEU A 827 4.23 11.99 25.80
C LEU A 827 4.53 12.00 24.30
N ASN A 828 4.32 10.85 23.66
CA ASN A 828 4.62 10.63 22.25
C ASN A 828 3.85 11.61 21.33
N THR A 829 4.53 12.13 20.31
CA THR A 829 3.98 13.00 19.27
C THR A 829 3.82 12.31 17.91
N ALA A 830 4.13 11.01 17.77
CA ALA A 830 3.87 10.28 16.54
C ALA A 830 2.35 10.12 16.30
N MET A 831 1.77 11.12 15.63
CA MET A 831 0.35 11.28 15.34
C MET A 831 0.13 11.55 13.84
N GLY A 832 -1.12 11.46 13.39
CA GLY A 832 -1.46 11.77 12.00
C GLY A 832 -1.43 13.29 11.72
N GLN A 833 -1.32 13.63 10.45
CA GLN A 833 -1.20 15.02 9.95
C GLN A 833 -2.27 15.96 10.50
N GLU A 834 -3.53 15.53 10.55
CA GLU A 834 -4.65 16.36 11.04
C GLU A 834 -4.46 16.80 12.50
N ARG A 835 -4.04 15.86 13.37
CA ARG A 835 -3.84 16.17 14.80
C ARG A 835 -2.62 17.05 15.00
N GLU A 836 -1.55 16.77 14.27
CA GLU A 836 -0.34 17.58 14.35
C GLU A 836 -0.59 19.02 13.88
N ALA A 837 -1.28 19.20 12.75
CA ALA A 837 -1.65 20.52 12.22
C ALA A 837 -2.49 21.32 13.23
N ALA A 838 -3.49 20.69 13.86
CA ALA A 838 -4.29 21.35 14.90
C ALA A 838 -3.44 21.79 16.11
N ILE A 839 -2.49 20.95 16.55
CA ILE A 839 -1.58 21.32 17.64
C ILE A 839 -0.65 22.47 17.22
N ARG A 840 -0.11 22.45 15.99
CA ARG A 840 0.72 23.55 15.45
C ARG A 840 -0.05 24.86 15.43
N GLU A 841 -1.31 24.85 15.01
CA GLU A 841 -2.19 26.03 15.02
C GLU A 841 -2.42 26.58 16.43
N ILE A 842 -2.73 25.71 17.41
CA ILE A 842 -2.98 26.11 18.80
C ILE A 842 -1.72 26.70 19.45
N LEU A 843 -0.56 26.11 19.18
CA LEU A 843 0.70 26.44 19.85
C LEU A 843 1.58 27.43 19.07
N GLY A 844 1.30 27.67 17.79
CA GLY A 844 2.10 28.54 16.93
C GLY A 844 3.47 27.96 16.56
N ILE A 845 3.59 26.65 16.38
CA ILE A 845 4.88 25.99 16.08
C ILE A 845 5.13 25.97 14.56
N PRO A 846 6.30 26.44 14.07
CA PRO A 846 6.58 26.54 12.64
C PRO A 846 6.73 25.17 11.98
N ASP A 847 6.38 25.06 10.69
CA ASP A 847 6.46 23.83 9.90
C ASP A 847 7.87 23.25 9.78
N SER A 848 8.91 24.08 9.92
CA SER A 848 10.30 23.61 9.91
C SER A 848 10.65 22.78 11.16
N GLU A 849 9.94 22.97 12.27
CA GLU A 849 10.20 22.26 13.51
C GLU A 849 9.43 20.94 13.57
N VAL A 850 10.14 19.82 13.62
CA VAL A 850 9.53 18.50 13.82
C VAL A 850 9.31 18.22 15.31
N PHE A 851 8.17 17.63 15.64
CA PHE A 851 7.81 17.31 17.02
C PHE A 851 8.58 16.08 17.52
N ILE A 852 9.31 16.22 18.63
CA ILE A 852 10.04 15.10 19.25
C ILE A 852 9.18 14.46 20.35
N SER A 853 8.71 15.25 21.32
CA SER A 853 7.83 14.78 22.38
C SER A 853 7.27 15.95 23.20
N PHE A 854 6.04 15.81 23.69
CA PHE A 854 5.57 16.61 24.82
C PHE A 854 6.14 16.06 26.13
N ILE A 855 6.39 16.91 27.12
CA ILE A 855 6.81 16.53 28.47
C ILE A 855 5.93 17.26 29.48
N ALA A 856 5.12 16.52 30.24
CA ALA A 856 4.42 17.09 31.39
C ALA A 856 5.37 17.12 32.59
N VAL A 857 5.41 18.25 33.30
CA VAL A 857 6.38 18.52 34.37
C VAL A 857 5.68 19.10 35.60
N GLY A 858 6.08 18.65 36.78
CA GLY A 858 5.55 19.12 38.06
C GLY A 858 6.33 18.58 39.26
N HIS A 859 6.11 19.18 40.44
CA HIS A 859 6.48 18.55 41.71
C HIS A 859 5.59 17.33 41.96
N PHE A 860 6.06 16.35 42.72
CA PHE A 860 5.31 15.13 43.01
C PHE A 860 5.64 14.59 44.40
N ASP A 861 4.66 13.97 45.04
CA ASP A 861 4.89 13.17 46.25
C ASP A 861 5.54 11.85 45.85
N ARG A 862 6.59 11.42 46.53
CA ARG A 862 7.29 10.18 46.17
C ARG A 862 6.49 8.90 46.42
N SER A 863 5.40 8.99 47.19
CA SER A 863 4.45 7.90 47.39
C SER A 863 3.52 7.65 46.19
N VAL A 864 3.46 8.57 45.22
CA VAL A 864 2.68 8.34 43.99
C VAL A 864 3.18 7.11 43.26
N HIS A 865 2.26 6.38 42.64
CA HIS A 865 2.62 5.19 41.89
C HIS A 865 3.03 5.55 40.46
N VAL A 866 4.01 4.81 39.94
CA VAL A 866 4.49 4.89 38.56
C VAL A 866 4.43 3.51 37.91
N PRO A 867 4.27 3.43 36.58
CA PRO A 867 4.39 2.17 35.85
C PRO A 867 5.73 1.49 36.14
N ARG A 868 5.69 0.20 36.46
CA ARG A 868 6.89 -0.57 36.75
C ARG A 868 7.78 -0.71 35.53
N SER A 869 7.23 -0.86 34.33
CA SER A 869 7.90 -0.83 33.02
C SER A 869 9.27 -1.51 33.01
N LYS A 870 9.30 -2.79 33.40
CA LYS A 870 10.52 -3.60 33.51
C LYS A 870 11.38 -3.50 32.23
N ARG A 871 12.70 -3.36 32.40
CA ARG A 871 13.65 -3.32 31.28
C ARG A 871 14.04 -4.75 30.89
N ILE A 872 14.13 -4.98 29.58
CA ILE A 872 14.69 -6.21 29.03
C ILE A 872 16.19 -6.31 29.32
N GLY A 873 16.70 -7.53 29.42
CA GLY A 873 18.12 -7.77 29.73
C GLY A 873 19.07 -7.26 28.63
N PRO A 874 20.30 -6.83 28.99
CA PRO A 874 21.27 -6.30 28.02
C PRO A 874 21.58 -7.23 26.85
N GLY A 875 21.59 -8.56 27.07
CA GLY A 875 21.86 -9.55 26.01
C GLY A 875 20.84 -9.57 24.87
N TYR A 876 19.63 -9.05 25.08
CA TYR A 876 18.64 -8.91 24.01
C TYR A 876 18.97 -7.74 23.07
N VAL A 877 19.54 -6.67 23.62
CA VAL A 877 19.88 -5.43 22.88
C VAL A 877 21.28 -5.54 22.28
N LEU A 878 22.25 -6.03 23.06
CA LEU A 878 23.63 -6.21 22.64
C LEU A 878 23.80 -7.50 21.84
N LYS A 879 23.74 -7.39 20.52
CA LYS A 879 24.06 -8.50 19.62
C LYS A 879 25.56 -8.56 19.35
N ARG A 880 26.22 -9.63 19.81
CA ARG A 880 27.63 -9.89 19.51
C ARG A 880 27.72 -10.77 18.27
N HIS A 881 28.30 -10.24 17.19
CA HIS A 881 28.63 -11.02 16.01
C HIS A 881 30.03 -11.58 16.24
N ALA A 882 30.17 -12.91 16.30
CA ALA A 882 31.48 -13.54 16.21
C ALA A 882 31.98 -13.45 14.76
N ASP A 883 33.29 -13.30 14.57
CA ASP A 883 33.92 -13.41 13.26
C ASP A 883 33.94 -14.91 12.85
N ASP A 884 32.84 -15.38 12.25
CA ASP A 884 32.77 -16.71 11.60
C ASP A 884 33.07 -16.65 10.09
#